data_AF-A0A1F8A6I4-F1
#
_entry.id   AF-A0A1F8A6I4-F1
#
_cell.length_a   1.000
_cell.length_b   1.000
_cell.length_c   1.000
_cell.angle_alpha   90.00
_cell.angle_beta   90.00
_cell.angle_gamma   90.00
#
_symmetry.space_group_name_H-M   'P 1'
#
loop_
_entity.id
_entity.type
_entity.pdbx_description
1 polymer ?
#
loop_
_entity_poly.entity_id
_entity_poly.type
_entity_poly.pdbx_seq_one_letter_code
_entity_poly.pdbx_strand_id
1 'polypeptide(L)'
;MAVSDRAKGFVSSGVDISHPAVGASESRRPVDDFQVEDNPTVLEEPSTEADGFPDGGYRSWLVVLGSFLLLMSSYGLMNSVGVLQSYLESHQLASYSSQNVGWISGLFVFVSLGLGVFVGPLFDTYGPRELVSAGSAFYVLSLFLTAECTQYWHFIICFGIMAGIGGAFTSTIGMSCVPHWFQARAGMAIGTAMAGAGLGGVVFPFILKGAFANLGFQWGMRIVALVVLVLCGLASFLVKSRLPKGQLKAAIDIRCFKDSRFTLLSCGIFVALELEMFALIGLFPTYVTKQGFNTSASVYTLVVLNVCSCVGRLLAGRIADRYGRLNVLIILILSAVLTIFAILYPFSRHLVVHQPCPGLHSASVECKRDRDEIWDMLLSACGPLALLAASIYDFSPEQVDQGIALRQLAREATENIKRGRTGSCRPEHAYIRREWRELTHEERRQFTDAVRCLQSIPTTLSADLRQIYPGVQTRYDEFLATHINLTSVIHQTADFLAWHRYFIHTFEQDLKSKCHYTGSLPYWDWGLDAENPHLSVLFNGDEYSMGSNGVFIPNRDPVYWPSIHEYLPVGTGGGCVYEGPFSNYTINMGPIDGAGQKPVSYRFEHHPHCLKRDINPTVTRSSVTFRHITELILSYDTIDWFQGVMQRDPRFSVPSVPYGVHRGGHVGVGIVMGDAAGSPGDPMFYLHHAQIDRVWTIWQGLDPDKRRHAIWGTHTILDTPPTANMTLDEMIHFGFAAEPVKFRDLMDTLDGPFCYYYS
;
A
#
# COMPACT_ATOMS: atom_id res chain seq x y z
N MET A 1 -38.55 44.12 -54.54
CA MET A 1 -38.82 42.72 -54.92
C MET A 1 -39.29 42.03 -53.64
N ALA A 2 -40.56 41.62 -53.51
CA ALA A 2 -41.28 40.58 -54.28
C ALA A 2 -40.75 39.17 -53.90
N VAL A 3 -41.47 38.30 -53.14
CA VAL A 3 -42.79 37.63 -53.40
C VAL A 3 -42.60 36.49 -54.43
N SER A 4 -43.04 35.23 -54.25
CA SER A 4 -43.74 34.48 -53.16
C SER A 4 -43.21 33.01 -53.18
N ASP A 5 -43.71 31.96 -52.53
CA ASP A 5 -44.95 31.56 -51.81
C ASP A 5 -44.51 30.54 -50.70
N ARG A 6 -45.26 29.68 -49.99
CA ARG A 6 -46.67 29.21 -49.99
C ARG A 6 -47.03 28.64 -48.60
N ALA A 7 -48.30 28.69 -48.19
CA ALA A 7 -48.81 28.06 -46.95
C ALA A 7 -50.32 27.71 -47.04
N LYS A 8 -50.82 26.83 -46.13
CA LYS A 8 -52.22 26.65 -45.61
C LYS A 8 -52.37 25.28 -44.91
N GLY A 9 -53.16 25.09 -43.83
CA GLY A 9 -53.81 26.04 -42.92
C GLY A 9 -55.08 25.48 -42.19
N PHE A 10 -55.45 26.08 -41.03
CA PHE A 10 -56.71 25.90 -40.24
C PHE A 10 -56.99 24.48 -39.65
N VAL A 11 -57.94 24.24 -38.71
CA VAL A 11 -58.99 25.09 -38.05
C VAL A 11 -58.85 25.01 -36.48
N SER A 12 -59.95 25.08 -35.70
CA SER A 12 -60.05 24.93 -34.22
C SER A 12 -61.48 24.49 -33.78
N SER A 13 -61.76 24.38 -32.46
CA SER A 13 -63.04 24.02 -31.79
C SER A 13 -63.51 22.54 -31.90
N GLY A 14 -64.39 22.00 -31.03
CA GLY A 14 -64.97 22.47 -29.76
C GLY A 14 -66.36 21.86 -29.42
N VAL A 15 -66.76 21.89 -28.14
CA VAL A 15 -68.10 21.51 -27.56
C VAL A 15 -68.38 20.01 -27.28
N ASP A 16 -69.12 19.77 -26.19
CA ASP A 16 -69.58 18.50 -25.59
C ASP A 16 -70.72 17.78 -26.36
N ILE A 17 -71.16 16.59 -25.87
CA ILE A 17 -72.57 16.32 -25.48
C ILE A 17 -72.82 14.88 -24.90
N SER A 18 -73.49 14.85 -23.74
CA SER A 18 -74.35 13.80 -23.11
C SER A 18 -73.93 12.33 -22.88
N HIS A 19 -74.34 11.81 -21.70
CA HIS A 19 -74.56 10.39 -21.39
C HIS A 19 -75.66 9.74 -22.27
N PRO A 20 -75.83 8.40 -22.20
CA PRO A 20 -76.86 7.89 -21.29
C PRO A 20 -76.36 6.81 -20.31
N ALA A 21 -77.14 6.56 -19.26
CA ALA A 21 -76.87 5.52 -18.27
C ALA A 21 -77.84 4.33 -18.40
N VAL A 22 -77.38 3.14 -18.03
CA VAL A 22 -78.23 1.98 -17.69
C VAL A 22 -77.69 1.40 -16.40
N GLY A 23 -78.56 1.24 -15.39
CA GLY A 23 -78.21 0.63 -14.11
C GLY A 23 -78.80 -0.78 -13.97
N ALA A 24 -78.23 -1.55 -13.06
CA ALA A 24 -78.85 -2.75 -12.49
C ALA A 24 -78.71 -2.67 -10.96
N SER A 25 -79.84 -2.75 -10.26
CA SER A 25 -79.90 -2.75 -8.80
C SER A 25 -80.06 -4.16 -8.27
N GLU A 26 -79.44 -4.47 -7.13
CA GLU A 26 -79.99 -5.50 -6.25
C GLU A 26 -79.92 -5.06 -4.79
N SER A 27 -80.92 -5.43 -3.99
CA SER A 27 -81.07 -4.95 -2.61
C SER A 27 -81.84 -5.92 -1.70
N ARG A 28 -81.25 -6.18 -0.52
CA ARG A 28 -81.85 -6.71 0.73
C ARG A 28 -80.73 -6.60 1.79
N ARG A 29 -80.75 -5.64 2.71
CA ARG A 29 -81.62 -5.42 3.90
C ARG A 29 -80.91 -5.92 5.20
N PRO A 30 -81.18 -5.30 6.36
CA PRO A 30 -80.22 -5.22 7.47
C PRO A 30 -80.51 -6.18 8.62
N VAL A 31 -79.63 -6.13 9.64
CA VAL A 31 -79.91 -6.55 11.02
C VAL A 31 -79.39 -5.44 11.94
N ASP A 32 -80.27 -4.93 12.80
CA ASP A 32 -79.99 -3.89 13.81
C ASP A 32 -79.17 -4.49 14.98
N ASP A 33 -78.10 -3.83 15.41
CA ASP A 33 -78.04 -2.85 16.52
C ASP A 33 -78.20 -3.46 17.93
N PHE A 34 -77.29 -3.06 18.82
CA PHE A 34 -77.38 -3.22 20.27
C PHE A 34 -76.48 -2.19 20.94
N GLN A 35 -77.03 -1.00 21.17
CA GLN A 35 -76.36 0.07 21.91
C GLN A 35 -76.25 -0.29 23.41
N VAL A 36 -75.17 0.20 24.03
CA VAL A 36 -75.18 0.64 25.43
C VAL A 36 -74.47 1.99 25.45
N GLU A 37 -75.14 3.01 25.99
CA GLU A 37 -74.59 4.35 26.16
C GLU A 37 -73.57 4.37 27.30
N ASP A 38 -72.52 5.20 27.18
CA ASP A 38 -72.40 6.33 28.12
C ASP A 38 -71.48 7.43 27.57
N ASN A 39 -71.83 8.68 27.87
CA ASN A 39 -71.06 9.88 27.52
C ASN A 39 -70.17 10.24 28.74
N PRO A 40 -69.02 10.94 28.60
CA PRO A 40 -69.12 12.38 28.35
C PRO A 40 -67.93 13.05 27.62
N THR A 41 -68.06 14.37 27.49
CA THR A 41 -66.98 15.36 27.29
C THR A 41 -66.16 15.28 26.01
N VAL A 42 -66.56 16.15 25.08
CA VAL A 42 -65.66 16.80 24.12
C VAL A 42 -64.41 17.31 24.85
N LEU A 43 -63.25 16.73 24.52
CA LEU A 43 -62.02 17.48 24.40
C LEU A 43 -61.76 17.62 22.90
N GLU A 44 -61.52 18.84 22.44
CA GLU A 44 -61.12 19.07 21.05
C GLU A 44 -59.75 18.43 20.83
N GLU A 45 -59.67 17.39 19.98
CA GLU A 45 -58.39 17.05 19.37
C GLU A 45 -57.97 18.26 18.51
N PRO A 46 -56.84 18.93 18.80
CA PRO A 46 -56.39 20.02 17.96
C PRO A 46 -56.04 19.43 16.59
N SER A 47 -56.78 19.85 15.57
CA SER A 47 -56.65 19.36 14.20
C SER A 47 -55.34 19.82 13.53
N THR A 48 -54.22 19.22 13.97
CA THR A 48 -52.97 19.30 13.22
C THR A 48 -53.16 18.55 11.91
N GLU A 49 -53.17 19.31 10.82
CA GLU A 49 -53.36 18.84 9.45
C GLU A 49 -52.40 17.68 9.10
N ALA A 50 -52.74 16.91 8.06
CA ALA A 50 -51.94 15.77 7.58
C ALA A 50 -50.64 16.22 6.89
N ASP A 51 -49.72 16.80 7.66
CA ASP A 51 -48.43 17.34 7.23
C ASP A 51 -47.45 16.19 6.90
N GLY A 52 -47.60 15.65 5.70
CA GLY A 52 -46.85 14.49 5.19
C GLY A 52 -45.33 14.62 5.33
N PHE A 53 -44.61 13.49 5.35
CA PHE A 53 -43.16 13.51 5.55
C PHE A 53 -42.44 14.18 4.37
N PRO A 54 -41.55 15.17 4.61
CA PRO A 54 -40.78 15.84 3.56
C PRO A 54 -39.58 14.99 3.13
N ASP A 55 -39.87 13.80 2.58
CA ASP A 55 -38.94 12.77 2.08
C ASP A 55 -38.07 13.31 0.91
N GLY A 56 -37.04 14.08 1.24
CA GLY A 56 -36.06 14.64 0.29
C GLY A 56 -35.95 16.17 0.25
N GLY A 57 -36.65 16.91 1.12
CA GLY A 57 -36.49 18.37 1.20
C GLY A 57 -35.08 18.81 1.63
N TYR A 58 -34.64 20.00 1.20
CA TYR A 58 -33.33 20.55 1.58
C TYR A 58 -33.10 20.57 3.10
N ARG A 59 -34.13 20.95 3.88
CA ARG A 59 -34.07 20.97 5.35
C ARG A 59 -33.91 19.58 5.98
N SER A 60 -34.50 18.53 5.41
CA SER A 60 -34.36 17.17 5.96
C SER A 60 -32.99 16.57 5.63
N TRP A 61 -32.40 16.89 4.46
CA TRP A 61 -31.01 16.56 4.17
C TRP A 61 -29.98 17.34 5.02
N LEU A 62 -30.25 18.61 5.38
CA LEU A 62 -29.40 19.32 6.34
C LEU A 62 -29.40 18.64 7.72
N VAL A 63 -30.53 18.10 8.18
CA VAL A 63 -30.58 17.32 9.45
C VAL A 63 -29.79 16.02 9.31
N VAL A 64 -29.86 15.32 8.17
CA VAL A 64 -29.00 14.13 7.90
C VAL A 64 -27.52 14.49 7.94
N LEU A 65 -27.11 15.65 7.40
CA LEU A 65 -25.73 16.14 7.49
C LEU A 65 -25.33 16.47 8.94
N GLY A 66 -26.22 17.09 9.72
CA GLY A 66 -26.00 17.32 11.15
C GLY A 66 -25.79 16.00 11.92
N SER A 67 -26.66 15.02 11.69
CA SER A 67 -26.52 13.66 12.25
C SER A 67 -25.26 12.95 11.79
N PHE A 68 -24.86 13.07 10.51
CA PHE A 68 -23.60 12.53 9.99
C PHE A 68 -22.39 13.05 10.76
N LEU A 69 -22.34 14.36 11.03
CA LEU A 69 -21.23 15.00 11.75
C LEU A 69 -21.19 14.59 13.23
N LEU A 70 -22.35 14.47 13.91
CA LEU A 70 -22.41 13.93 15.29
C LEU A 70 -21.94 12.48 15.36
N LEU A 71 -22.40 11.63 14.43
CA LEU A 71 -22.01 10.21 14.39
C LEU A 71 -20.56 10.02 13.97
N MET A 72 -20.02 10.91 13.12
CA MET A 72 -18.58 10.98 12.83
C MET A 72 -17.78 11.29 14.09
N SER A 73 -18.16 12.32 14.86
CA SER A 73 -17.41 12.74 16.06
C SER A 73 -17.50 11.78 17.27
N SER A 74 -18.62 11.04 17.40
CA SER A 74 -18.86 10.10 18.49
C SER A 74 -18.37 8.70 18.13
N TYR A 75 -19.14 7.95 17.33
CA TYR A 75 -18.79 6.59 16.91
C TYR A 75 -17.46 6.51 16.16
N GLY A 76 -17.05 7.54 15.42
CA GLY A 76 -15.73 7.56 14.77
C GLY A 76 -14.57 7.55 15.77
N LEU A 77 -14.70 8.26 16.90
CA LEU A 77 -13.71 8.19 17.99
C LEU A 77 -13.82 6.87 18.77
N MET A 78 -15.04 6.34 18.95
CA MET A 78 -15.27 5.01 19.56
C MET A 78 -14.62 3.88 18.76
N ASN A 79 -14.68 3.93 17.42
CA ASN A 79 -13.98 2.99 16.53
C ASN A 79 -12.44 3.17 16.55
N SER A 80 -11.94 4.25 17.16
CA SER A 80 -10.51 4.62 17.21
C SER A 80 -9.85 4.36 18.57
N VAL A 81 -10.61 3.91 19.59
CA VAL A 81 -10.12 3.78 20.98
C VAL A 81 -8.91 2.86 21.12
N GLY A 82 -8.76 1.86 20.25
CA GLY A 82 -7.60 0.96 20.25
C GLY A 82 -6.28 1.67 19.96
N VAL A 83 -6.30 2.74 19.15
CA VAL A 83 -5.10 3.56 18.88
C VAL A 83 -4.69 4.36 20.12
N LEU A 84 -5.68 4.94 20.82
CA LEU A 84 -5.44 5.66 22.07
C LEU A 84 -4.95 4.71 23.17
N GLN A 85 -5.59 3.54 23.31
CA GLN A 85 -5.20 2.52 24.28
C GLN A 85 -3.76 2.02 24.03
N SER A 86 -3.41 1.68 22.79
CA SER A 86 -2.05 1.24 22.43
C SER A 86 -0.99 2.31 22.70
N TYR A 87 -1.31 3.60 22.50
CA TYR A 87 -0.41 4.69 22.86
C TYR A 87 -0.26 4.83 24.39
N LEU A 88 -1.36 4.74 25.14
CA LEU A 88 -1.35 4.80 26.60
C LEU A 88 -0.55 3.63 27.22
N GLU A 89 -0.75 2.39 26.73
CA GLU A 89 -0.02 1.19 27.16
C GLU A 89 1.49 1.27 26.87
N SER A 90 1.91 2.01 25.84
CA SER A 90 3.33 2.14 25.46
C SER A 90 4.04 3.34 26.09
N HIS A 91 3.30 4.34 26.62
CA HIS A 91 3.87 5.59 27.12
C HIS A 91 3.44 5.89 28.57
N GLN A 92 2.27 6.50 28.76
CA GLN A 92 1.87 7.10 30.05
C GLN A 92 1.41 6.07 31.10
N LEU A 93 1.00 4.88 30.67
CA LEU A 93 0.48 3.82 31.53
C LEU A 93 1.26 2.49 31.36
N ALA A 94 2.51 2.55 30.90
CA ALA A 94 3.36 1.37 30.66
C ALA A 94 3.68 0.53 31.92
N SER A 95 3.36 1.02 33.12
CA SER A 95 3.42 0.27 34.39
C SER A 95 2.15 -0.50 34.73
N TYR A 96 1.09 -0.38 33.92
CA TYR A 96 -0.21 -1.05 34.10
C TYR A 96 -0.40 -2.15 33.05
N SER A 97 -1.16 -3.19 33.39
CA SER A 97 -1.53 -4.23 32.42
C SER A 97 -2.52 -3.69 31.38
N SER A 98 -2.49 -4.25 30.16
CA SER A 98 -3.45 -3.93 29.09
C SER A 98 -4.92 -4.12 29.49
N GLN A 99 -5.20 -5.04 30.43
CA GLN A 99 -6.54 -5.18 31.01
C GLN A 99 -6.97 -3.94 31.80
N ASN A 100 -6.04 -3.32 32.55
CA ASN A 100 -6.33 -2.10 33.30
C ASN A 100 -6.48 -0.90 32.35
N VAL A 101 -5.59 -0.72 31.37
CA VAL A 101 -5.72 0.39 30.40
C VAL A 101 -6.98 0.24 29.54
N GLY A 102 -7.35 -0.99 29.15
CA GLY A 102 -8.58 -1.29 28.42
C GLY A 102 -9.88 -0.89 29.14
N TRP A 103 -9.90 -0.82 30.48
CA TRP A 103 -11.08 -0.31 31.21
C TRP A 103 -11.39 1.16 30.91
N ILE A 104 -10.39 1.97 30.54
CA ILE A 104 -10.60 3.39 30.18
C ILE A 104 -11.44 3.49 28.90
N SER A 105 -11.03 2.77 27.86
CA SER A 105 -11.74 2.66 26.57
C SER A 105 -13.10 1.96 26.72
N GLY A 106 -13.16 0.91 27.54
CA GLY A 106 -14.39 0.16 27.82
C GLY A 106 -15.44 1.02 28.53
N LEU A 107 -15.05 1.84 29.51
CA LEU A 107 -15.94 2.78 30.18
C LEU A 107 -16.46 3.86 29.22
N PHE A 108 -15.60 4.40 28.35
CA PHE A 108 -16.02 5.38 27.33
C PHE A 108 -17.13 4.83 26.42
N VAL A 109 -16.96 3.60 25.90
CA VAL A 109 -17.98 2.97 25.04
C VAL A 109 -19.24 2.59 25.84
N PHE A 110 -19.08 2.00 27.03
CA PHE A 110 -20.20 1.61 27.89
C PHE A 110 -21.08 2.79 28.29
N VAL A 111 -20.48 3.91 28.73
CA VAL A 111 -21.23 5.11 29.13
C VAL A 111 -21.87 5.79 27.91
N SER A 112 -21.18 5.83 26.76
CA SER A 112 -21.72 6.38 25.51
C SER A 112 -22.99 5.67 25.04
N LEU A 113 -23.01 4.33 25.04
CA LEU A 113 -24.15 3.55 24.57
C LEU A 113 -25.22 3.37 25.66
N GLY A 114 -24.80 3.08 26.90
CA GLY A 114 -25.71 2.78 28.01
C GLY A 114 -26.55 3.97 28.46
N LEU A 115 -26.03 5.21 28.41
CA LEU A 115 -26.80 6.39 28.77
C LEU A 115 -27.82 6.82 27.70
N GLY A 116 -27.74 6.30 26.47
CA GLY A 116 -28.70 6.61 25.40
C GLY A 116 -30.16 6.35 25.78
N VAL A 117 -30.38 5.35 26.64
CA VAL A 117 -31.69 4.99 27.21
C VAL A 117 -32.31 6.13 28.04
N PHE A 118 -31.49 6.98 28.67
CA PHE A 118 -31.94 8.17 29.40
C PHE A 118 -31.96 9.42 28.51
N VAL A 119 -31.06 9.50 27.51
CA VAL A 119 -31.00 10.62 26.56
C VAL A 119 -32.24 10.67 25.65
N GLY A 120 -32.83 9.53 25.27
CA GLY A 120 -34.06 9.48 24.46
C GLY A 120 -35.23 10.30 25.07
N PRO A 121 -35.73 9.97 26.27
CA PRO A 121 -36.78 10.74 26.94
C PRO A 121 -36.44 12.22 27.22
N LEU A 122 -35.15 12.56 27.34
CA LEU A 122 -34.70 13.95 27.44
C LEU A 122 -34.81 14.67 26.08
N PHE A 123 -34.43 13.99 24.99
CA PHE A 123 -34.57 14.49 23.62
C PHE A 123 -36.03 14.77 23.23
N ASP A 124 -36.95 13.88 23.61
CA ASP A 124 -38.39 14.04 23.34
C ASP A 124 -39.01 15.24 24.07
N THR A 125 -38.43 15.66 25.20
CA THR A 125 -38.97 16.71 26.08
C THR A 125 -38.32 18.07 25.87
N TYR A 126 -36.99 18.15 25.98
CA TYR A 126 -36.27 19.42 25.83
C TYR A 126 -36.03 19.79 24.36
N GLY A 127 -35.95 18.79 23.48
CA GLY A 127 -35.62 18.93 22.06
C GLY A 127 -34.12 18.88 21.79
N PRO A 128 -33.69 18.64 20.52
CA PRO A 128 -32.30 18.31 20.21
C PRO A 128 -31.30 19.43 20.49
N ARG A 129 -31.61 20.68 20.16
CA ARG A 129 -30.57 21.73 20.06
C ARG A 129 -29.87 22.03 21.37
N GLU A 130 -30.62 22.20 22.46
CA GLU A 130 -30.03 22.50 23.77
C GLU A 130 -29.19 21.32 24.29
N LEU A 131 -29.69 20.09 24.10
CA LEU A 131 -29.01 18.87 24.55
C LEU A 131 -27.78 18.51 23.71
N VAL A 132 -27.82 18.69 22.38
CA VAL A 132 -26.65 18.55 21.52
C VAL A 132 -25.61 19.61 21.86
N SER A 133 -26.03 20.87 22.08
CA SER A 133 -25.09 21.95 22.41
C SER A 133 -24.40 21.71 23.76
N ALA A 134 -25.16 21.37 24.80
CA ALA A 134 -24.64 21.04 26.13
C ALA A 134 -23.76 19.78 26.12
N GLY A 135 -24.24 18.70 25.50
CA GLY A 135 -23.50 17.44 25.35
C GLY A 135 -22.20 17.62 24.56
N SER A 136 -22.21 18.42 23.49
CA SER A 136 -21.04 18.73 22.67
C SER A 136 -20.00 19.57 23.42
N ALA A 137 -20.45 20.60 24.16
CA ALA A 137 -19.55 21.41 24.99
C ALA A 137 -18.87 20.55 26.07
N PHE A 138 -19.63 19.66 26.71
CA PHE A 138 -19.10 18.71 27.70
C PHE A 138 -18.14 17.69 27.07
N TYR A 139 -18.45 17.16 25.89
CA TYR A 139 -17.60 16.25 25.13
C TYR A 139 -16.26 16.89 24.75
N VAL A 140 -16.28 18.08 24.17
CA VAL A 140 -15.07 18.83 23.80
C VAL A 140 -14.22 19.16 25.03
N LEU A 141 -14.84 19.63 26.13
CA LEU A 141 -14.15 19.88 27.39
C LEU A 141 -13.45 18.63 27.93
N SER A 142 -14.12 17.46 27.87
CA SER A 142 -13.55 16.20 28.34
C SER A 142 -12.31 15.77 27.54
N LEU A 143 -12.28 16.01 26.23
CA LEU A 143 -11.13 15.71 25.37
C LEU A 143 -9.95 16.66 25.61
N PHE A 144 -10.22 17.95 25.87
CA PHE A 144 -9.18 18.89 26.30
C PHE A 144 -8.61 18.53 27.67
N LEU A 145 -9.44 18.12 28.64
CA LEU A 145 -8.96 17.63 29.94
C LEU A 145 -8.16 16.32 29.81
N THR A 146 -8.54 15.45 28.87
CA THR A 146 -7.78 14.23 28.56
C THR A 146 -6.36 14.53 28.07
N ALA A 147 -6.13 15.64 27.36
CA ALA A 147 -4.80 16.05 26.90
C ALA A 147 -3.82 16.36 28.05
N GLU A 148 -4.33 16.78 29.21
CA GLU A 148 -3.54 17.12 30.40
C GLU A 148 -3.49 15.98 31.44
N CYS A 149 -4.05 14.81 31.12
CA CYS A 149 -4.08 13.66 32.02
C CYS A 149 -2.69 13.00 32.14
N THR A 150 -2.28 12.74 33.38
CA THR A 150 -0.99 12.13 33.75
C THR A 150 -1.12 10.94 34.70
N GLN A 151 -2.33 10.65 35.19
CA GLN A 151 -2.62 9.62 36.18
C GLN A 151 -3.78 8.74 35.70
N TYR A 152 -3.73 7.44 35.97
CA TYR A 152 -4.74 6.46 35.55
C TYR A 152 -6.18 6.89 35.86
N TRP A 153 -6.41 7.43 37.06
CA TRP A 153 -7.74 7.88 37.49
C TRP A 153 -8.21 9.17 36.79
N HIS A 154 -7.30 10.04 36.34
CA HIS A 154 -7.67 11.19 35.50
C HIS A 154 -8.24 10.70 34.15
N PHE A 155 -7.60 9.70 33.52
CA PHE A 155 -8.09 9.14 32.26
C PHE A 155 -9.45 8.45 32.39
N ILE A 156 -9.69 7.72 33.49
CA ILE A 156 -11.02 7.13 33.78
C ILE A 156 -12.10 8.21 33.86
N ILE A 157 -11.84 9.32 34.57
CA ILE A 157 -12.85 10.38 34.73
C ILE A 157 -13.02 11.18 33.44
N CYS A 158 -11.94 11.68 32.84
CA CYS A 158 -12.01 12.57 31.69
C CYS A 158 -12.40 11.83 30.40
N PHE A 159 -11.72 10.73 30.05
CA PHE A 159 -12.02 9.99 28.82
C PHE A 159 -13.11 8.94 29.04
N GLY A 160 -13.03 8.14 30.10
CA GLY A 160 -14.04 7.10 30.37
C GLY A 160 -15.44 7.66 30.65
N ILE A 161 -15.57 8.49 31.69
CA ILE A 161 -16.89 8.94 32.16
C ILE A 161 -17.35 10.21 31.46
N MET A 162 -16.55 11.29 31.47
CA MET A 162 -16.98 12.59 30.93
C MET A 162 -17.15 12.55 29.41
N ALA A 163 -16.17 12.00 28.67
CA ALA A 163 -16.32 11.83 27.23
C ALA A 163 -17.43 10.83 26.89
N GLY A 164 -17.66 9.81 27.74
CA GLY A 164 -18.77 8.87 27.59
C GLY A 164 -20.13 9.56 27.65
N ILE A 165 -20.35 10.44 28.63
CA ILE A 165 -21.60 11.22 28.74
C ILE A 165 -21.79 12.12 27.51
N GLY A 166 -20.74 12.81 27.07
CA GLY A 166 -20.77 13.64 25.84
C GLY A 166 -21.06 12.83 24.57
N GLY A 167 -20.47 11.63 24.47
CA GLY A 167 -20.73 10.64 23.43
C GLY A 167 -22.18 10.17 23.41
N ALA A 168 -22.79 9.92 24.57
CA ALA A 168 -24.20 9.52 24.68
C ALA A 168 -25.17 10.58 24.15
N PHE A 169 -24.98 11.84 24.52
CA PHE A 169 -25.81 12.94 24.02
C PHE A 169 -25.68 13.14 22.51
N THR A 170 -24.45 13.16 21.99
CA THR A 170 -24.18 13.41 20.57
C THR A 170 -24.65 12.25 19.68
N SER A 171 -24.34 11.00 20.04
CA SER A 171 -24.73 9.80 19.26
C SER A 171 -26.24 9.56 19.25
N THR A 172 -26.89 9.54 20.42
CA THR A 172 -28.32 9.23 20.55
C THR A 172 -29.17 10.24 19.79
N ILE A 173 -28.90 11.54 19.95
CA ILE A 173 -29.66 12.58 19.25
C ILE A 173 -29.36 12.59 17.75
N GLY A 174 -28.11 12.28 17.36
CA GLY A 174 -27.74 12.06 15.97
C GLY A 174 -28.58 10.98 15.29
N MET A 175 -28.83 9.85 15.96
CA MET A 175 -29.69 8.79 15.42
C MET A 175 -31.18 9.18 15.46
N SER A 176 -31.69 9.64 16.60
CA SER A 176 -33.13 9.89 16.79
C SER A 176 -33.70 11.04 15.94
N CYS A 177 -32.88 11.99 15.48
CA CYS A 177 -33.38 13.09 14.65
C CYS A 177 -33.78 12.67 13.23
N VAL A 178 -33.14 11.67 12.63
CA VAL A 178 -33.35 11.34 11.20
C VAL A 178 -34.75 10.77 10.91
N PRO A 179 -35.29 9.80 11.70
CA PRO A 179 -36.65 9.28 11.50
C PRO A 179 -37.76 10.33 11.58
N HIS A 180 -37.56 11.47 12.23
CA HIS A 180 -38.57 12.53 12.35
C HIS A 180 -38.83 13.28 11.03
N TRP A 181 -38.00 13.06 9.99
CA TRP A 181 -38.06 13.78 8.71
C TRP A 181 -38.28 12.89 7.48
N PHE A 182 -38.09 11.57 7.59
CA PHE A 182 -38.17 10.63 6.47
C PHE A 182 -39.01 9.41 6.87
N GLN A 183 -39.93 8.97 5.99
CA GLN A 183 -40.72 7.76 6.21
C GLN A 183 -40.44 6.71 5.11
N ALA A 184 -40.61 7.10 3.85
CA ALA A 184 -40.41 6.24 2.69
C ALA A 184 -38.93 6.05 2.33
N ARG A 185 -38.04 6.96 2.75
CA ARG A 185 -36.58 6.90 2.50
C ARG A 185 -35.75 6.85 3.78
N ALA A 186 -36.34 6.41 4.90
CA ALA A 186 -35.71 6.45 6.21
C ALA A 186 -34.48 5.54 6.31
N GLY A 187 -34.48 4.36 5.68
CA GLY A 187 -33.32 3.47 5.62
C GLY A 187 -32.14 4.13 4.90
N MET A 188 -32.37 4.77 3.75
CA MET A 188 -31.34 5.53 3.04
C MET A 188 -30.84 6.72 3.89
N ALA A 189 -31.73 7.47 4.53
CA ALA A 189 -31.36 8.63 5.35
C ALA A 189 -30.54 8.24 6.60
N ILE A 190 -30.95 7.21 7.32
CA ILE A 190 -30.24 6.68 8.50
C ILE A 190 -28.91 6.05 8.08
N GLY A 191 -28.90 5.27 6.99
CA GLY A 191 -27.68 4.68 6.42
C GLY A 191 -26.66 5.75 5.98
N THR A 192 -27.12 6.87 5.42
CA THR A 192 -26.27 8.03 5.14
C THR A 192 -25.74 8.67 6.43
N ALA A 193 -26.56 8.90 7.44
CA ALA A 193 -26.08 9.44 8.72
C ALA A 193 -25.04 8.54 9.40
N MET A 194 -25.27 7.21 9.43
CA MET A 194 -24.32 6.25 10.01
C MET A 194 -23.06 6.01 9.17
N ALA A 195 -23.03 6.44 7.90
CA ALA A 195 -21.80 6.44 7.10
C ALA A 195 -20.74 7.40 7.69
N GLY A 196 -21.18 8.50 8.34
CA GLY A 196 -20.28 9.45 9.01
C GLY A 196 -19.44 8.80 10.11
N ALA A 197 -20.02 7.86 10.87
CA ALA A 197 -19.29 7.07 11.85
C ALA A 197 -18.19 6.19 11.23
N GLY A 198 -18.43 5.61 10.04
CA GLY A 198 -17.42 4.85 9.29
C GLY A 198 -16.29 5.76 8.79
N LEU A 199 -16.62 6.93 8.23
CA LEU A 199 -15.62 7.92 7.83
C LEU A 199 -14.80 8.44 9.02
N GLY A 200 -15.44 8.66 10.18
CA GLY A 200 -14.76 9.05 11.41
C GLY A 200 -13.77 7.98 11.88
N GLY A 201 -14.14 6.70 11.79
CA GLY A 201 -13.27 5.55 12.07
C GLY A 201 -12.12 5.36 11.07
N VAL A 202 -12.10 6.11 9.96
CA VAL A 202 -10.92 6.23 9.07
C VAL A 202 -10.09 7.47 9.43
N VAL A 203 -10.74 8.61 9.68
CA VAL A 203 -10.06 9.90 9.89
C VAL A 203 -9.36 9.99 11.24
N PHE A 204 -9.99 9.58 12.33
CA PHE A 204 -9.42 9.72 13.68
C PHE A 204 -8.16 8.87 13.92
N PRO A 205 -8.03 7.61 13.44
CA PRO A 205 -6.80 6.83 13.58
C PRO A 205 -5.58 7.48 12.91
N PHE A 206 -5.75 8.06 11.72
CA PHE A 206 -4.66 8.76 11.03
C PHE A 206 -4.27 10.07 11.74
N ILE A 207 -5.25 10.85 12.23
CA ILE A 207 -4.99 12.06 13.03
C ILE A 207 -4.22 11.69 14.32
N LEU A 208 -4.68 10.68 15.07
CA LEU A 208 -4.02 10.21 16.29
C LEU A 208 -2.59 9.72 16.00
N LYS A 209 -2.41 8.79 15.06
CA LYS A 209 -1.09 8.23 14.69
C LYS A 209 -0.12 9.32 14.22
N GLY A 210 -0.57 10.22 13.35
CA GLY A 210 0.25 11.31 12.80
C GLY A 210 0.62 12.37 13.84
N ALA A 211 -0.33 12.79 14.68
CA ALA A 211 -0.07 13.79 15.70
C ALA A 211 0.77 13.25 16.87
N PHE A 212 0.53 12.02 17.33
CA PHE A 212 1.35 11.40 18.37
C PHE A 212 2.82 11.22 17.95
N ALA A 213 3.08 10.91 16.67
CA ALA A 213 4.44 10.75 16.15
C ALA A 213 5.21 12.09 16.02
N ASN A 214 4.54 13.20 15.67
CA ASN A 214 5.20 14.46 15.33
C ASN A 214 5.05 15.58 16.37
N LEU A 215 3.98 15.56 17.16
CA LEU A 215 3.59 16.65 18.09
C LEU A 215 3.36 16.16 19.53
N GLY A 216 3.41 14.84 19.76
CA GLY A 216 3.21 14.20 21.06
C GLY A 216 1.75 14.16 21.52
N PHE A 217 1.52 13.47 22.65
CA PHE A 217 0.19 13.16 23.18
C PHE A 217 -0.72 14.38 23.36
N GLN A 218 -0.22 15.41 24.06
CA GLN A 218 -1.02 16.57 24.45
C GLN A 218 -1.59 17.30 23.23
N TRP A 219 -0.74 17.57 22.23
CA TRP A 219 -1.20 18.20 20.99
C TRP A 219 -2.06 17.28 20.14
N GLY A 220 -1.79 15.97 20.10
CA GLY A 220 -2.67 15.00 19.44
C GLY A 220 -4.11 15.02 19.99
N MET A 221 -4.26 14.96 21.32
CA MET A 221 -5.58 15.04 21.95
C MET A 221 -6.25 16.42 21.80
N ARG A 222 -5.48 17.52 21.86
CA ARG A 222 -6.00 18.88 21.57
C ARG A 222 -6.47 19.02 20.11
N ILE A 223 -5.77 18.44 19.13
CA ILE A 223 -6.17 18.44 17.73
C ILE A 223 -7.48 17.65 17.54
N VAL A 224 -7.61 16.47 18.17
CA VAL A 224 -8.87 15.70 18.16
C VAL A 224 -10.01 16.49 18.80
N ALA A 225 -9.77 17.16 19.93
CA ALA A 225 -10.77 18.02 20.58
C ALA A 225 -11.22 19.19 19.68
N LEU A 226 -10.29 19.82 18.94
CA LEU A 226 -10.60 20.87 17.97
C LEU A 226 -11.39 20.35 16.76
N VAL A 227 -11.05 19.17 16.22
CA VAL A 227 -11.83 18.53 15.14
C VAL A 227 -13.25 18.22 15.61
N VAL A 228 -13.40 17.61 16.80
CA VAL A 228 -14.71 17.31 17.40
C VAL A 228 -15.50 18.60 17.65
N LEU A 229 -14.87 19.69 18.10
CA LEU A 229 -15.52 20.99 18.27
C LEU A 229 -16.09 21.55 16.96
N VAL A 230 -15.36 21.45 15.85
CA VAL A 230 -15.86 21.89 14.53
C VAL A 230 -17.02 21.02 14.06
N LEU A 231 -16.89 19.69 14.14
CA LEU A 231 -17.95 18.75 13.73
C LEU A 231 -19.25 18.95 14.54
N CYS A 232 -19.14 18.95 15.87
CA CYS A 232 -20.28 19.11 16.76
C CYS A 232 -20.87 20.53 16.71
N GLY A 233 -20.04 21.56 16.57
CA GLY A 233 -20.47 22.95 16.44
C GLY A 233 -21.34 23.16 15.21
N LEU A 234 -20.87 22.71 14.04
CA LEU A 234 -21.65 22.73 12.80
C LEU A 234 -22.94 21.91 12.93
N ALA A 235 -22.87 20.71 13.52
CA ALA A 235 -24.04 19.87 13.72
C ALA A 235 -25.12 20.50 14.62
N SER A 236 -24.71 21.22 15.67
CA SER A 236 -25.63 21.87 16.62
C SER A 236 -26.56 22.89 15.94
N PHE A 237 -26.08 23.57 14.89
CA PHE A 237 -26.90 24.44 14.06
C PHE A 237 -27.80 23.67 13.08
N LEU A 238 -27.28 22.60 12.47
CA LEU A 238 -27.97 21.82 11.44
C LEU A 238 -29.13 20.97 11.98
N VAL A 239 -28.96 20.37 13.17
CA VAL A 239 -29.94 19.46 13.76
C VAL A 239 -31.19 20.21 14.26
N LYS A 240 -32.37 19.66 13.94
CA LYS A 240 -33.68 20.18 14.36
C LYS A 240 -34.71 19.04 14.40
N SER A 241 -35.60 19.02 15.40
CA SER A 241 -36.77 18.12 15.41
C SER A 241 -37.98 18.78 14.73
N ARG A 242 -38.87 17.95 14.20
CA ARG A 242 -40.18 18.34 13.64
C ARG A 242 -41.33 18.17 14.64
N LEU A 243 -41.27 17.12 15.46
CA LEU A 243 -42.35 16.74 16.38
C LEU A 243 -42.48 17.72 17.58
N PRO A 244 -43.70 17.91 18.12
CA PRO A 244 -43.92 18.73 19.31
C PRO A 244 -43.24 18.14 20.54
N LYS A 245 -42.92 18.99 21.52
CA LYS A 245 -42.27 18.58 22.78
C LYS A 245 -43.21 17.71 23.62
N GLY A 246 -42.76 16.52 23.98
CA GLY A 246 -43.48 15.61 24.86
C GLY A 246 -43.43 16.02 26.34
N GLN A 247 -44.20 15.31 27.18
CA GLN A 247 -44.07 15.37 28.63
C GLN A 247 -43.04 14.33 29.12
N LEU A 248 -42.35 14.64 30.23
CA LEU A 248 -41.28 13.79 30.79
C LEU A 248 -41.84 12.52 31.45
N LYS A 249 -42.06 11.49 30.64
CA LYS A 249 -42.34 10.13 31.12
C LYS A 249 -41.03 9.48 31.56
N ALA A 250 -40.93 9.14 32.84
CA ALA A 250 -39.70 8.60 33.42
C ALA A 250 -39.52 7.11 33.08
N ALA A 251 -38.35 6.80 32.50
CA ALA A 251 -37.62 5.53 32.51
C ALA A 251 -38.33 4.21 32.13
N ILE A 252 -37.85 3.59 31.04
CA ILE A 252 -37.72 2.13 30.84
C ILE A 252 -38.94 1.30 31.24
N ASP A 253 -39.97 1.22 30.39
CA ASP A 253 -41.02 0.23 30.60
C ASP A 253 -40.54 -1.18 30.23
N ILE A 254 -40.05 -1.92 31.23
CA ILE A 254 -39.62 -3.32 31.11
C ILE A 254 -40.75 -4.23 30.58
N ARG A 255 -42.02 -3.79 30.65
CA ARG A 255 -43.16 -4.53 30.06
C ARG A 255 -43.06 -4.67 28.53
N CYS A 256 -42.26 -3.86 27.84
CA CYS A 256 -41.98 -4.05 26.41
C CYS A 256 -41.41 -5.45 26.11
N PHE A 257 -40.62 -6.03 27.03
CA PHE A 257 -40.09 -7.39 26.90
C PHE A 257 -41.14 -8.51 27.06
N LYS A 258 -42.42 -8.18 27.28
CA LYS A 258 -43.54 -9.14 27.21
C LYS A 258 -43.98 -9.42 25.77
N ASP A 259 -43.71 -8.55 24.80
CA ASP A 259 -43.93 -8.87 23.40
C ASP A 259 -42.76 -9.72 22.90
N SER A 260 -43.05 -10.98 22.55
CA SER A 260 -42.08 -11.90 21.97
C SER A 260 -41.39 -11.34 20.72
N ARG A 261 -42.06 -10.49 19.93
CA ARG A 261 -41.48 -9.85 18.74
C ARG A 261 -40.40 -8.84 19.11
N PHE A 262 -40.68 -8.00 20.11
CA PHE A 262 -39.72 -7.04 20.64
C PHE A 262 -38.54 -7.77 21.28
N THR A 263 -38.80 -8.74 22.16
CA THR A 263 -37.75 -9.50 22.85
C THR A 263 -36.87 -10.29 21.90
N LEU A 264 -37.43 -10.99 20.90
CA LEU A 264 -36.62 -11.71 19.90
C LEU A 264 -35.78 -10.75 19.05
N LEU A 265 -36.30 -9.58 18.67
CA LEU A 265 -35.55 -8.57 17.93
C LEU A 265 -34.42 -7.97 18.77
N SER A 266 -34.68 -7.61 20.04
CA SER A 266 -33.68 -7.07 20.96
C SER A 266 -32.58 -8.10 21.27
N CYS A 267 -32.94 -9.35 21.55
CA CYS A 267 -31.97 -10.43 21.74
C CYS A 267 -31.16 -10.71 20.47
N GLY A 268 -31.79 -10.68 19.29
CA GLY A 268 -31.11 -10.84 18.01
C GLY A 268 -30.07 -9.75 17.76
N ILE A 269 -30.43 -8.47 17.95
CA ILE A 269 -29.50 -7.34 17.79
C ILE A 269 -28.37 -7.40 18.83
N PHE A 270 -28.68 -7.71 20.09
CA PHE A 270 -27.66 -7.79 21.15
C PHE A 270 -26.65 -8.92 20.90
N VAL A 271 -27.12 -10.13 20.60
CA VAL A 271 -26.26 -11.33 20.47
C VAL A 271 -25.57 -11.41 19.10
N ALA A 272 -26.26 -11.05 18.02
CA ALA A 272 -25.81 -11.29 16.64
C ALA A 272 -25.49 -10.02 15.84
N LEU A 273 -25.39 -8.86 16.48
CA LEU A 273 -24.81 -7.65 15.89
C LEU A 273 -23.90 -6.89 16.87
N GLU A 274 -24.37 -6.53 18.06
CA GLU A 274 -23.60 -5.66 18.96
C GLU A 274 -22.43 -6.41 19.63
N LEU A 275 -22.69 -7.59 20.21
CA LEU A 275 -21.64 -8.45 20.74
C LEU A 275 -20.61 -8.82 19.67
N GLU A 276 -21.08 -9.09 18.46
CA GLU A 276 -20.27 -9.46 17.30
C GLU A 276 -19.37 -8.30 16.83
N MET A 277 -19.97 -7.15 16.52
CA MET A 277 -19.28 -5.98 15.96
C MET A 277 -18.21 -5.45 16.92
N PHE A 278 -18.51 -5.32 18.22
CA PHE A 278 -17.53 -4.81 19.18
C PHE A 278 -16.46 -5.84 19.54
N ALA A 279 -16.79 -7.14 19.59
CA ALA A 279 -15.77 -8.18 19.76
C ALA A 279 -14.82 -8.21 18.55
N LEU A 280 -15.34 -8.14 17.32
CA LEU A 280 -14.50 -8.06 16.12
C LEU A 280 -13.65 -6.80 16.10
N ILE A 281 -14.24 -5.59 16.18
CA ILE A 281 -13.47 -4.34 16.08
C ILE A 281 -12.36 -4.25 17.14
N GLY A 282 -12.60 -4.72 18.36
CA GLY A 282 -11.61 -4.75 19.44
C GLY A 282 -10.55 -5.85 19.28
N LEU A 283 -10.94 -7.08 18.94
CA LEU A 283 -10.03 -8.22 18.91
C LEU A 283 -9.28 -8.39 17.58
N PHE A 284 -9.84 -7.93 16.46
CA PHE A 284 -9.26 -8.19 15.13
C PHE A 284 -7.84 -7.62 14.97
N PRO A 285 -7.50 -6.39 15.43
CA PRO A 285 -6.12 -5.91 15.41
C PRO A 285 -5.17 -6.77 16.26
N THR A 286 -5.63 -7.23 17.43
CA THR A 286 -4.88 -8.14 18.32
C THR A 286 -4.76 -9.55 17.76
N TYR A 287 -5.74 -9.99 16.95
CA TYR A 287 -5.72 -11.27 16.27
C TYR A 287 -4.69 -11.26 15.14
N VAL A 288 -4.69 -10.20 14.32
CA VAL A 288 -3.70 -9.94 13.28
C VAL A 288 -2.29 -9.94 13.86
N THR A 289 -2.01 -9.19 14.94
CA THR A 289 -0.66 -9.20 15.55
C THR A 289 -0.30 -10.53 16.23
N LYS A 290 -1.27 -11.28 16.78
CA LYS A 290 -1.03 -12.64 17.31
C LYS A 290 -0.75 -13.70 16.23
N GLN A 291 -1.20 -13.48 15.00
CA GLN A 291 -0.86 -14.33 13.85
C GLN A 291 0.52 -14.01 13.26
N GLY A 292 1.23 -13.02 13.81
CA GLY A 292 2.58 -12.60 13.39
C GLY A 292 2.63 -11.31 12.58
N PHE A 293 1.49 -10.82 12.09
CA PHE A 293 1.42 -9.67 11.18
C PHE A 293 1.84 -8.35 11.85
N ASN A 294 2.61 -7.55 11.12
CA ASN A 294 3.09 -6.23 11.52
C ASN A 294 1.98 -5.28 12.03
N THR A 295 2.24 -4.53 13.11
CA THR A 295 1.35 -3.51 13.71
C THR A 295 0.87 -2.43 12.74
N SER A 296 1.54 -2.19 11.62
CA SER A 296 1.01 -1.31 10.57
C SER A 296 -0.11 -1.98 9.75
N ALA A 297 -0.04 -3.29 9.49
CA ALA A 297 -1.08 -4.03 8.80
C ALA A 297 -2.38 -4.07 9.63
N SER A 298 -2.29 -4.29 10.95
CA SER A 298 -3.48 -4.27 11.82
C SER A 298 -4.20 -2.91 11.85
N VAL A 299 -3.47 -1.80 11.69
CA VAL A 299 -4.05 -0.46 11.50
C VAL A 299 -4.67 -0.30 10.11
N TYR A 300 -4.02 -0.76 9.04
CA TYR A 300 -4.59 -0.68 7.69
C TYR A 300 -5.86 -1.52 7.55
N THR A 301 -5.92 -2.73 8.10
CA THR A 301 -7.13 -3.56 8.02
C THR A 301 -8.28 -2.98 8.85
N LEU A 302 -8.00 -2.31 9.97
CA LEU A 302 -9.01 -1.52 10.71
C LEU A 302 -9.54 -0.34 9.87
N VAL A 303 -8.68 0.33 9.10
CA VAL A 303 -9.08 1.39 8.15
C VAL A 303 -9.96 0.81 7.03
N VAL A 304 -9.54 -0.28 6.39
CA VAL A 304 -10.32 -0.97 5.33
C VAL A 304 -11.69 -1.40 5.87
N LEU A 305 -11.76 -1.99 7.06
CA LEU A 305 -13.02 -2.36 7.72
C LEU A 305 -13.95 -1.15 7.91
N ASN A 306 -13.42 0.02 8.29
CA ASN A 306 -14.21 1.25 8.43
C ASN A 306 -14.64 1.85 7.09
N VAL A 307 -13.82 1.75 6.02
CA VAL A 307 -14.21 2.12 4.64
C VAL A 307 -15.35 1.22 4.15
N CYS A 308 -15.22 -0.10 4.28
CA CYS A 308 -16.25 -1.06 3.89
C CYS A 308 -17.52 -0.89 4.72
N SER A 309 -17.42 -0.56 6.01
CA SER A 309 -18.56 -0.21 6.87
C SER A 309 -19.29 1.07 6.38
N CYS A 310 -18.55 2.09 5.94
CA CYS A 310 -19.11 3.31 5.35
C CYS A 310 -19.92 3.00 4.07
N VAL A 311 -19.33 2.26 3.12
CA VAL A 311 -19.99 1.85 1.88
C VAL A 311 -21.18 0.92 2.15
N GLY A 312 -21.00 -0.06 3.04
CA GLY A 312 -22.04 -1.01 3.44
C GLY A 312 -23.27 -0.32 4.02
N ARG A 313 -23.10 0.70 4.88
CA ARG A 313 -24.21 1.50 5.44
C ARG A 313 -24.95 2.31 4.38
N LEU A 314 -24.25 2.85 3.38
CA LEU A 314 -24.85 3.57 2.24
C LEU A 314 -25.61 2.65 1.27
N LEU A 315 -25.22 1.38 1.14
CA LEU A 315 -25.91 0.38 0.32
C LEU A 315 -27.07 -0.26 1.07
N ALA A 316 -26.82 -0.80 2.27
CA ALA A 316 -27.82 -1.48 3.11
C ALA A 316 -29.04 -0.59 3.38
N GLY A 317 -28.84 0.70 3.67
CA GLY A 317 -29.94 1.64 3.86
C GLY A 317 -30.89 1.74 2.66
N ARG A 318 -30.36 1.76 1.43
CA ARG A 318 -31.15 1.79 0.18
C ARG A 318 -31.83 0.45 -0.13
N ILE A 319 -31.17 -0.66 0.18
CA ILE A 319 -31.72 -2.01 -0.02
C ILE A 319 -32.85 -2.27 0.99
N ALA A 320 -32.70 -1.81 2.24
CA ALA A 320 -33.68 -1.94 3.32
C ALA A 320 -35.01 -1.22 3.05
N ASP A 321 -34.99 -0.05 2.42
CA ASP A 321 -36.21 0.66 1.98
C ASP A 321 -36.89 0.00 0.76
N ARG A 322 -36.20 -0.89 0.02
CA ARG A 322 -36.76 -1.58 -1.17
C ARG A 322 -37.25 -3.01 -0.90
N TYR A 323 -36.52 -3.78 -0.09
CA TYR A 323 -36.78 -5.21 0.16
C TYR A 323 -37.34 -5.49 1.57
N GLY A 324 -37.55 -4.45 2.38
CA GLY A 324 -38.06 -4.55 3.75
C GLY A 324 -36.94 -4.61 4.78
N ARG A 325 -37.02 -3.75 5.79
CA ARG A 325 -35.94 -3.49 6.76
C ARG A 325 -35.53 -4.75 7.55
N LEU A 326 -36.50 -5.56 7.98
CA LEU A 326 -36.23 -6.81 8.69
C LEU A 326 -35.64 -7.91 7.79
N ASN A 327 -36.06 -8.00 6.52
CA ASN A 327 -35.51 -8.99 5.58
C ASN A 327 -34.01 -8.72 5.33
N VAL A 328 -33.65 -7.46 5.13
CA VAL A 328 -32.26 -7.03 4.94
C VAL A 328 -31.45 -7.20 6.23
N LEU A 329 -32.03 -6.94 7.40
CA LEU A 329 -31.39 -7.21 8.70
C LEU A 329 -31.05 -8.71 8.87
N ILE A 330 -31.98 -9.60 8.54
CA ILE A 330 -31.78 -11.06 8.59
C ILE A 330 -30.69 -11.49 7.59
N ILE A 331 -30.71 -10.98 6.36
CA ILE A 331 -29.68 -11.27 5.34
C ILE A 331 -28.30 -10.80 5.82
N LEU A 332 -28.19 -9.60 6.40
CA LEU A 332 -26.94 -9.08 6.93
C LEU A 332 -26.41 -9.93 8.09
N ILE A 333 -27.25 -10.27 9.07
CA ILE A 333 -26.86 -11.14 10.19
C ILE A 333 -26.42 -12.52 9.69
N LEU A 334 -27.17 -13.15 8.79
CA LEU A 334 -26.79 -14.44 8.21
C LEU A 334 -25.47 -14.34 7.43
N SER A 335 -25.24 -13.26 6.68
CA SER A 335 -23.98 -13.04 5.98
C SER A 335 -22.80 -12.85 6.93
N ALA A 336 -22.97 -12.08 8.01
CA ALA A 336 -21.91 -11.81 8.97
C ALA A 336 -21.56 -13.07 9.79
N VAL A 337 -22.57 -13.84 10.21
CA VAL A 337 -22.41 -15.16 10.82
C VAL A 337 -21.70 -16.12 9.86
N LEU A 338 -22.08 -16.18 8.58
CA LEU A 338 -21.37 -17.00 7.58
C LEU A 338 -19.91 -16.55 7.38
N THR A 339 -19.66 -15.25 7.32
CA THR A 339 -18.31 -14.67 7.24
C THR A 339 -17.48 -15.01 8.47
N ILE A 340 -18.05 -15.01 9.68
CA ILE A 340 -17.38 -15.44 10.91
C ILE A 340 -17.10 -16.94 10.93
N PHE A 341 -18.06 -17.78 10.52
CA PHE A 341 -17.82 -19.22 10.43
C PHE A 341 -16.84 -19.57 9.30
N ALA A 342 -16.73 -18.76 8.24
CA ALA A 342 -15.70 -18.93 7.22
C ALA A 342 -14.31 -18.47 7.70
N ILE A 343 -14.22 -17.34 8.41
CA ILE A 343 -12.93 -16.73 8.80
C ILE A 343 -12.39 -17.26 10.14
N LEU A 344 -13.22 -17.48 11.16
CA LEU A 344 -12.72 -17.82 12.51
C LEU A 344 -12.77 -19.32 12.84
N TYR A 345 -13.70 -20.08 12.25
CA TYR A 345 -13.81 -21.52 12.55
C TYR A 345 -12.60 -22.34 12.07
N PRO A 346 -12.08 -22.19 10.82
CA PRO A 346 -10.90 -22.93 10.38
C PRO A 346 -9.67 -22.55 11.21
N PHE A 347 -9.41 -21.25 11.36
CA PHE A 347 -8.26 -20.74 12.10
C PHE A 347 -8.26 -21.17 13.57
N SER A 348 -9.43 -21.30 14.22
CA SER A 348 -9.54 -21.80 15.60
C SER A 348 -9.04 -23.24 15.77
N ARG A 349 -9.11 -24.07 14.72
CA ARG A 349 -8.67 -25.47 14.72
C ARG A 349 -7.18 -25.63 14.42
N HIS A 350 -6.55 -24.66 13.77
CA HIS A 350 -5.10 -24.66 13.50
C HIS A 350 -4.26 -24.04 14.64
N LEU A 351 -4.89 -23.54 15.71
CA LEU A 351 -4.22 -23.04 16.93
C LEU A 351 -3.67 -24.15 17.85
N VAL A 352 -3.30 -25.31 17.31
CA VAL A 352 -2.69 -26.41 18.08
C VAL A 352 -1.17 -26.29 18.06
N VAL A 353 -0.66 -25.59 19.09
CA VAL A 353 0.64 -25.81 19.77
C VAL A 353 1.92 -25.82 18.90
N HIS A 354 2.84 -24.90 19.20
CA HIS A 354 4.25 -25.04 18.84
C HIS A 354 4.87 -26.30 19.47
N GLN A 355 5.05 -27.37 18.68
CA GLN A 355 6.07 -28.39 18.92
C GLN A 355 6.73 -28.81 17.59
N PRO A 356 8.04 -29.12 17.58
CA PRO A 356 8.72 -29.61 16.39
C PRO A 356 8.39 -31.08 16.14
N CYS A 357 7.77 -31.39 14.99
CA CYS A 357 7.55 -32.78 14.57
C CYS A 357 8.85 -33.42 14.04
N PRO A 358 9.34 -34.53 14.62
CA PRO A 358 10.51 -35.22 14.13
C PRO A 358 10.14 -36.34 13.13
N GLY A 359 10.59 -36.20 11.87
CA GLY A 359 10.75 -37.32 10.94
C GLY A 359 9.59 -37.62 9.97
N LEU A 360 9.99 -38.06 8.78
CA LEU A 360 9.23 -38.73 7.70
C LEU A 360 8.08 -37.97 7.01
N HIS A 361 8.45 -37.39 5.86
CA HIS A 361 7.77 -37.40 4.54
C HIS A 361 6.29 -37.01 4.37
N SER A 362 6.09 -36.16 3.35
CA SER A 362 4.87 -36.00 2.53
C SER A 362 3.57 -35.53 3.20
N ALA A 363 3.58 -34.32 3.76
CA ALA A 363 2.39 -33.46 3.88
C ALA A 363 2.78 -31.97 3.99
N SER A 364 2.87 -31.25 2.86
CA SER A 364 3.26 -29.83 2.83
C SER A 364 2.57 -28.96 1.77
N VAL A 365 1.60 -29.51 1.04
CA VAL A 365 0.91 -28.81 -0.07
C VAL A 365 -0.37 -28.11 0.39
N GLU A 366 -1.15 -28.74 1.26
CA GLU A 366 -2.50 -28.26 1.64
C GLU A 366 -2.45 -26.97 2.48
N CYS A 367 -1.47 -26.83 3.38
CA CYS A 367 -1.34 -25.68 4.30
C CYS A 367 -0.80 -24.37 3.66
N LYS A 368 -0.52 -24.36 2.35
CA LYS A 368 -0.31 -23.11 1.58
C LYS A 368 -1.58 -22.72 0.81
N ARG A 369 -2.22 -23.69 0.14
CA ARG A 369 -3.45 -23.49 -0.66
C ARG A 369 -4.59 -22.79 0.09
N ASP A 370 -4.94 -23.24 1.29
CA ASP A 370 -6.01 -22.61 2.08
C ASP A 370 -5.74 -21.11 2.34
N ARG A 371 -4.47 -20.74 2.51
CA ARG A 371 -4.04 -19.38 2.85
C ARG A 371 -4.26 -18.41 1.69
N ASP A 372 -4.01 -18.88 0.47
CA ASP A 372 -4.18 -18.12 -0.76
C ASP A 372 -5.69 -17.99 -1.10
N GLU A 373 -6.45 -19.08 -1.02
CA GLU A 373 -7.92 -19.06 -1.21
C GLU A 373 -8.64 -18.17 -0.16
N ILE A 374 -8.12 -18.06 1.07
CA ILE A 374 -8.66 -17.16 2.11
C ILE A 374 -8.39 -15.67 1.80
N TRP A 375 -7.20 -15.31 1.32
CA TRP A 375 -6.93 -13.93 0.90
C TRP A 375 -7.78 -13.55 -0.31
N ASP A 376 -7.88 -14.41 -1.33
CA ASP A 376 -8.75 -14.17 -2.48
C ASP A 376 -10.24 -14.09 -2.09
N MET A 377 -10.70 -14.83 -1.07
CA MET A 377 -12.08 -14.72 -0.58
C MET A 377 -12.33 -13.41 0.21
N LEU A 378 -11.36 -12.96 1.02
CA LEU A 378 -11.41 -11.66 1.70
C LEU A 378 -11.37 -10.50 0.70
N LEU A 379 -10.55 -10.61 -0.35
CA LEU A 379 -10.48 -9.66 -1.45
C LEU A 379 -11.76 -9.69 -2.31
N SER A 380 -12.36 -10.86 -2.54
CA SER A 380 -13.63 -11.01 -3.26
C SER A 380 -14.80 -10.32 -2.56
N ALA A 381 -14.77 -10.20 -1.23
CA ALA A 381 -15.74 -9.42 -0.47
C ALA A 381 -15.49 -7.89 -0.53
N CYS A 382 -14.30 -7.44 -0.97
CA CYS A 382 -13.83 -6.04 -0.85
C CYS A 382 -13.22 -5.45 -2.15
N GLY A 383 -13.43 -6.07 -3.31
CA GLY A 383 -12.87 -5.58 -4.57
C GLY A 383 -13.55 -4.29 -5.08
N PRO A 384 -12.82 -3.38 -5.78
CA PRO A 384 -11.39 -3.39 -6.12
C PRO A 384 -10.67 -2.14 -5.57
N LEU A 385 -10.31 -2.13 -4.28
CA LEU A 385 -9.54 -1.02 -3.66
C LEU A 385 -8.38 -1.46 -2.75
N ALA A 386 -8.18 -2.76 -2.55
CA ALA A 386 -7.15 -3.32 -1.67
C ALA A 386 -5.76 -3.50 -2.33
N LEU A 387 -5.52 -2.90 -3.51
CA LEU A 387 -4.27 -2.99 -4.27
C LEU A 387 -3.15 -2.06 -3.74
N LEU A 388 -3.19 -1.71 -2.45
CA LEU A 388 -2.19 -0.86 -1.79
C LEU A 388 -1.87 -1.41 -0.39
N ALA A 389 -0.58 -1.73 -0.19
CA ALA A 389 0.07 -2.06 1.09
C ALA A 389 -0.32 -3.37 1.78
N ALA A 390 -0.07 -4.51 1.12
CA ALA A 390 0.15 -5.80 1.78
C ALA A 390 1.31 -6.57 1.11
N SER A 391 2.55 -6.33 1.57
CA SER A 391 3.68 -7.22 1.25
C SER A 391 3.38 -8.61 1.81
N ILE A 392 3.50 -9.64 0.97
CA ILE A 392 3.18 -11.04 1.31
C ILE A 392 4.12 -11.61 2.41
N TYR A 393 5.20 -10.89 2.73
CA TYR A 393 6.25 -11.33 3.64
C TYR A 393 6.29 -10.48 4.92
N ASP A 394 5.91 -11.07 6.05
CA ASP A 394 6.23 -10.54 7.39
C ASP A 394 7.70 -10.79 7.72
N PHE A 395 8.50 -9.75 7.53
CA PHE A 395 9.82 -9.63 8.14
C PHE A 395 9.79 -8.48 9.15
N SER A 396 10.44 -8.66 10.30
CA SER A 396 10.66 -7.55 11.23
C SER A 396 11.60 -6.51 10.59
N PRO A 397 11.51 -5.22 10.95
CA PRO A 397 12.45 -4.21 10.45
C PRO A 397 13.92 -4.60 10.65
N GLU A 398 14.24 -5.24 11.78
CA GLU A 398 15.57 -5.76 12.09
C GLU A 398 16.00 -6.90 11.15
N GLN A 399 15.10 -7.82 10.78
CA GLN A 399 15.38 -8.88 9.81
C GLN A 399 15.58 -8.34 8.39
N VAL A 400 14.90 -7.24 8.05
CA VAL A 400 15.09 -6.51 6.80
C VAL A 400 16.45 -5.81 6.78
N ASP A 401 16.77 -5.04 7.83
CA ASP A 401 18.04 -4.30 7.94
C ASP A 401 19.27 -5.21 8.00
N GLN A 402 19.16 -6.38 8.64
CA GLN A 402 20.23 -7.39 8.73
C GLN A 402 20.31 -8.30 7.48
N GLY A 403 19.55 -8.02 6.42
CA GLY A 403 19.53 -8.83 5.19
C GLY A 403 19.10 -10.29 5.39
N ILE A 404 18.42 -10.61 6.50
CA ILE A 404 17.86 -11.94 6.76
C ILE A 404 16.68 -12.17 5.82
N ALA A 405 15.84 -11.13 5.65
CA ALA A 405 14.74 -11.09 4.69
C ALA A 405 15.20 -11.45 3.27
N LEU A 406 16.16 -10.69 2.72
CA LEU A 406 16.71 -10.91 1.37
C LEU A 406 17.26 -12.33 1.19
N ARG A 407 17.97 -12.87 2.20
CA ARG A 407 18.49 -14.26 2.17
C ARG A 407 17.40 -15.32 2.30
N GLN A 408 16.22 -15.02 2.83
CA GLN A 408 15.07 -15.93 2.80
C GLN A 408 14.37 -15.87 1.44
N LEU A 409 14.15 -14.66 0.90
CA LEU A 409 13.58 -14.45 -0.43
C LEU A 409 14.41 -15.13 -1.53
N ALA A 410 15.74 -14.98 -1.49
CA ALA A 410 16.63 -15.61 -2.47
C ALA A 410 16.53 -17.14 -2.50
N ARG A 411 16.33 -17.77 -1.33
CA ARG A 411 16.15 -19.22 -1.21
C ARG A 411 14.78 -19.68 -1.69
N GLU A 412 13.68 -19.00 -1.33
CA GLU A 412 12.35 -19.37 -1.87
C GLU A 412 12.28 -19.15 -3.38
N ALA A 413 12.80 -18.02 -3.89
CA ALA A 413 12.90 -17.73 -5.31
C ALA A 413 13.68 -18.81 -6.08
N THR A 414 14.85 -19.21 -5.58
CA THR A 414 15.68 -20.24 -6.20
C THR A 414 14.99 -21.60 -6.24
N GLU A 415 14.29 -22.00 -5.16
CA GLU A 415 13.54 -23.25 -5.14
C GLU A 415 12.31 -23.21 -6.07
N ASN A 416 11.57 -22.11 -6.11
CA ASN A 416 10.47 -21.90 -7.05
C ASN A 416 10.95 -21.93 -8.52
N ILE A 417 12.10 -21.32 -8.81
CA ILE A 417 12.72 -21.33 -10.14
C ILE A 417 13.13 -22.74 -10.56
N LYS A 418 13.60 -23.59 -9.64
CA LYS A 418 14.02 -24.97 -9.92
C LYS A 418 12.85 -25.96 -10.07
N ARG A 419 11.72 -25.72 -9.41
CA ARG A 419 10.55 -26.62 -9.43
C ARG A 419 10.00 -26.81 -10.85
N GLY A 420 9.58 -28.04 -11.15
CA GLY A 420 8.86 -28.39 -12.38
C GLY A 420 9.68 -28.40 -13.67
N ARG A 421 11.00 -28.10 -13.65
CA ARG A 421 11.79 -28.02 -14.89
C ARG A 421 12.06 -29.38 -15.54
N THR A 422 11.78 -29.43 -16.83
CA THR A 422 12.10 -30.54 -17.75
C THR A 422 12.91 -30.07 -18.97
N GLY A 423 13.41 -28.83 -18.95
CA GLY A 423 14.11 -28.16 -20.05
C GLY A 423 15.57 -28.57 -20.27
N SER A 424 16.26 -27.75 -21.05
CA SER A 424 17.66 -27.95 -21.51
C SER A 424 18.67 -27.96 -20.35
N CYS A 425 18.60 -26.95 -19.47
CA CYS A 425 19.40 -26.83 -18.27
C CYS A 425 18.80 -27.65 -17.12
N ARG A 426 19.58 -28.57 -16.55
CA ARG A 426 19.23 -29.25 -15.28
C ARG A 426 19.82 -28.49 -14.10
N PRO A 427 19.09 -28.30 -12.98
CA PRO A 427 19.61 -27.63 -11.78
C PRO A 427 20.91 -28.24 -11.22
N GLU A 428 21.13 -29.54 -11.42
CA GLU A 428 22.34 -30.27 -11.03
C GLU A 428 23.61 -29.85 -11.81
N HIS A 429 23.45 -29.29 -13.01
CA HIS A 429 24.54 -28.88 -13.90
C HIS A 429 24.65 -27.35 -14.05
N ALA A 430 23.81 -26.59 -13.34
CA ALA A 430 23.77 -25.14 -13.42
C ALA A 430 24.93 -24.50 -12.61
N TYR A 431 25.58 -23.48 -13.18
CA TYR A 431 26.61 -22.73 -12.48
C TYR A 431 26.02 -21.91 -11.32
N ILE A 432 26.73 -21.86 -10.18
CA ILE A 432 26.32 -21.05 -9.03
C ILE A 432 27.13 -19.75 -9.04
N ARG A 433 26.49 -18.61 -9.34
CA ARG A 433 27.08 -17.28 -9.14
C ARG A 433 27.07 -16.95 -7.65
N ARG A 434 28.24 -16.63 -7.09
CA ARG A 434 28.48 -16.44 -5.64
C ARG A 434 28.80 -14.99 -5.29
N GLU A 435 28.61 -14.62 -4.02
CA GLU A 435 29.03 -13.29 -3.53
C GLU A 435 30.57 -13.25 -3.42
N TRP A 436 31.18 -12.10 -3.67
CA TRP A 436 32.65 -11.94 -3.70
C TRP A 436 33.38 -12.49 -2.46
N ARG A 437 32.78 -12.38 -1.27
CA ARG A 437 33.31 -12.86 0.01
C ARG A 437 33.23 -14.38 0.15
N GLU A 438 32.30 -15.04 -0.54
CA GLU A 438 32.16 -16.50 -0.60
C GLU A 438 33.22 -17.15 -1.50
N LEU A 439 33.88 -16.37 -2.36
CA LEU A 439 35.04 -16.82 -3.13
C LEU A 439 36.30 -16.88 -2.25
N THR A 440 37.10 -17.92 -2.45
CA THR A 440 38.48 -18.00 -1.95
C THR A 440 39.38 -16.96 -2.62
N HIS A 441 40.54 -16.70 -2.01
CA HIS A 441 41.52 -15.76 -2.54
C HIS A 441 42.02 -16.19 -3.94
N GLU A 442 42.22 -17.49 -4.17
CA GLU A 442 42.61 -18.03 -5.48
C GLU A 442 41.51 -17.80 -6.55
N GLU A 443 40.23 -18.03 -6.21
CA GLU A 443 39.10 -17.78 -7.13
C GLU A 443 38.92 -16.28 -7.47
N ARG A 444 39.07 -15.38 -6.48
CA ARG A 444 39.05 -13.92 -6.72
C ARG A 444 40.19 -13.50 -7.65
N ARG A 445 41.40 -14.00 -7.40
CA ARG A 445 42.56 -13.72 -8.24
C ARG A 445 42.41 -14.28 -9.66
N GLN A 446 41.89 -15.51 -9.80
CA GLN A 446 41.61 -16.08 -11.12
C GLN A 446 40.62 -15.22 -11.92
N PHE A 447 39.64 -14.62 -11.25
CA PHE A 447 38.72 -13.67 -11.89
C PHE A 447 39.45 -12.38 -12.32
N THR A 448 40.20 -11.73 -11.43
CA THR A 448 40.90 -10.46 -11.78
C THR A 448 41.96 -10.66 -12.86
N ASP A 449 42.74 -11.74 -12.82
CA ASP A 449 43.72 -12.07 -13.86
C ASP A 449 43.03 -12.43 -15.19
N ALA A 450 41.85 -13.07 -15.20
CA ALA A 450 41.07 -13.29 -16.42
C ALA A 450 40.50 -11.98 -17.01
N VAL A 451 40.03 -11.04 -16.19
CA VAL A 451 39.59 -9.72 -16.67
C VAL A 451 40.77 -8.95 -17.28
N ARG A 452 41.95 -8.99 -16.65
CA ARG A 452 43.18 -8.38 -17.18
C ARG A 452 43.65 -9.04 -18.48
N CYS A 453 43.45 -10.34 -18.64
CA CYS A 453 43.64 -11.03 -19.92
C CYS A 453 42.71 -10.45 -21.00
N LEU A 454 41.42 -10.26 -20.73
CA LEU A 454 40.47 -9.69 -21.70
C LEU A 454 40.81 -8.23 -22.06
N GLN A 455 41.38 -7.48 -21.11
CA GLN A 455 41.97 -6.14 -21.30
C GLN A 455 43.32 -6.15 -22.05
N SER A 456 43.90 -7.31 -22.38
CA SER A 456 45.13 -7.43 -23.18
C SER A 456 44.93 -8.08 -24.55
N ILE A 457 43.81 -8.79 -24.77
CA ILE A 457 43.47 -9.39 -26.06
C ILE A 457 43.14 -8.26 -27.06
N PRO A 458 43.85 -8.13 -28.20
CA PRO A 458 43.56 -7.11 -29.20
C PRO A 458 42.20 -7.30 -29.87
N THR A 459 41.59 -6.19 -30.30
CA THR A 459 40.31 -6.18 -31.03
C THR A 459 40.38 -6.93 -32.36
N THR A 460 39.30 -7.65 -32.71
CA THR A 460 39.16 -8.34 -34.02
C THR A 460 38.50 -7.47 -35.10
N LEU A 461 38.15 -6.22 -34.79
CA LEU A 461 37.51 -5.29 -35.73
C LEU A 461 38.34 -5.06 -37.00
N SER A 462 37.67 -4.93 -38.15
CA SER A 462 38.27 -4.63 -39.43
C SER A 462 38.92 -3.24 -39.48
N ALA A 463 39.83 -3.02 -40.45
CA ALA A 463 40.51 -1.73 -40.62
C ALA A 463 39.54 -0.56 -40.82
N ASP A 464 38.41 -0.78 -41.51
CA ASP A 464 37.39 0.24 -41.76
C ASP A 464 36.60 0.57 -40.48
N LEU A 465 36.22 -0.45 -39.70
CA LEU A 465 35.54 -0.24 -38.42
C LEU A 465 36.45 0.45 -37.40
N ARG A 466 37.77 0.20 -37.42
CA ARG A 466 38.73 0.92 -36.57
C ARG A 466 38.90 2.41 -36.92
N GLN A 467 38.48 2.85 -38.12
CA GLN A 467 38.41 4.30 -38.42
C GLN A 467 37.18 4.96 -37.76
N ILE A 468 36.10 4.19 -37.59
CA ILE A 468 34.85 4.64 -36.94
C ILE A 468 34.96 4.52 -35.41
N TYR A 469 35.63 3.48 -34.91
CA TYR A 469 35.78 3.18 -33.49
C TYR A 469 37.26 3.19 -33.04
N PRO A 470 38.02 4.30 -33.20
CA PRO A 470 39.46 4.34 -32.97
C PRO A 470 39.87 4.09 -31.51
N GLY A 471 38.98 4.33 -30.55
CA GLY A 471 39.20 4.02 -29.14
C GLY A 471 39.07 2.53 -28.78
N VAL A 472 38.58 1.67 -29.68
CA VAL A 472 38.51 0.22 -29.45
C VAL A 472 39.85 -0.42 -29.79
N GLN A 473 40.62 -0.81 -28.77
CA GLN A 473 41.91 -1.49 -28.94
C GLN A 473 41.88 -2.95 -28.50
N THR A 474 41.07 -3.27 -27.50
CA THR A 474 41.02 -4.58 -26.84
C THR A 474 39.65 -5.22 -26.94
N ARG A 475 39.55 -6.52 -26.66
CA ARG A 475 38.25 -7.20 -26.54
C ARG A 475 37.41 -6.64 -25.37
N TYR A 476 38.04 -6.16 -24.30
CA TYR A 476 37.33 -5.43 -23.24
C TYR A 476 36.72 -4.11 -23.75
N ASP A 477 37.44 -3.37 -24.61
CA ASP A 477 36.93 -2.14 -25.21
C ASP A 477 35.73 -2.38 -26.15
N GLU A 478 35.60 -3.58 -26.76
CA GLU A 478 34.44 -3.93 -27.59
C GLU A 478 33.14 -4.01 -26.77
N PHE A 479 33.19 -4.46 -25.51
CA PHE A 479 32.06 -4.39 -24.57
C PHE A 479 31.74 -2.93 -24.20
N LEU A 480 32.77 -2.13 -23.90
CA LEU A 480 32.61 -0.70 -23.55
C LEU A 480 31.99 0.10 -24.71
N ALA A 481 32.51 -0.03 -25.94
CA ALA A 481 31.95 0.63 -27.11
C ALA A 481 30.52 0.16 -27.44
N THR A 482 30.22 -1.13 -27.25
CA THR A 482 28.86 -1.67 -27.39
C THR A 482 27.88 -0.94 -26.46
N HIS A 483 28.23 -0.80 -25.18
CA HIS A 483 27.40 -0.12 -24.19
C HIS A 483 27.26 1.39 -24.50
N ILE A 484 28.36 2.09 -24.81
CA ILE A 484 28.36 3.52 -25.19
C ILE A 484 27.48 3.77 -26.44
N ASN A 485 27.48 2.85 -27.39
CA ASN A 485 26.67 2.95 -28.61
C ASN A 485 25.16 2.73 -28.34
N LEU A 486 24.84 1.76 -27.47
CA LEU A 486 23.46 1.34 -27.21
C LEU A 486 22.81 1.98 -25.97
N THR A 487 23.53 2.83 -25.22
CA THR A 487 23.07 3.40 -23.93
C THR A 487 21.63 3.95 -23.96
N SER A 488 21.23 4.62 -25.04
CA SER A 488 19.90 5.25 -25.21
C SER A 488 18.77 4.28 -25.61
N VAL A 489 19.08 3.00 -25.83
CA VAL A 489 18.11 1.95 -26.19
C VAL A 489 18.17 0.74 -25.26
N ILE A 490 18.93 0.81 -24.16
CA ILE A 490 19.11 -0.27 -23.16
C ILE A 490 18.86 0.20 -21.71
N HIS A 491 18.40 1.43 -21.52
CA HIS A 491 18.13 2.04 -20.20
C HIS A 491 16.77 2.74 -20.22
N GLN A 492 15.97 2.50 -19.18
CA GLN A 492 14.58 2.94 -19.05
C GLN A 492 13.67 2.47 -20.22
N THR A 493 14.13 1.43 -20.91
CA THR A 493 13.50 0.63 -21.96
C THR A 493 12.94 -0.68 -21.40
N ALA A 494 12.22 -1.45 -22.22
CA ALA A 494 11.73 -2.78 -21.82
C ALA A 494 12.82 -3.85 -21.72
N ASP A 495 13.87 -3.76 -22.53
CA ASP A 495 14.91 -4.77 -22.61
C ASP A 495 16.03 -4.59 -21.56
N PHE A 496 16.11 -3.44 -20.86
CA PHE A 496 17.16 -3.11 -19.88
C PHE A 496 17.65 -4.30 -19.04
N LEU A 497 16.73 -5.03 -18.41
CA LEU A 497 17.05 -6.17 -17.54
C LEU A 497 17.59 -7.38 -18.32
N ALA A 498 16.94 -7.76 -19.42
CA ALA A 498 17.33 -8.90 -20.25
C ALA A 498 18.63 -8.63 -21.03
N TRP A 499 18.81 -7.40 -21.50
CA TRP A 499 20.01 -6.93 -22.19
C TRP A 499 21.22 -7.03 -21.26
N HIS A 500 21.13 -6.47 -20.05
CA HIS A 500 22.23 -6.51 -19.08
C HIS A 500 22.52 -7.93 -18.60
N ARG A 501 21.50 -8.78 -18.39
CA ARG A 501 21.65 -10.21 -18.10
C ARG A 501 22.50 -10.92 -19.17
N TYR A 502 22.19 -10.74 -20.45
CA TYR A 502 22.95 -11.38 -21.53
C TYR A 502 24.33 -10.75 -21.73
N PHE A 503 24.47 -9.44 -21.56
CA PHE A 503 25.76 -8.73 -21.67
C PHE A 503 26.79 -9.24 -20.65
N ILE A 504 26.41 -9.35 -19.36
CA ILE A 504 27.31 -9.92 -18.34
C ILE A 504 27.53 -11.43 -18.50
N HIS A 505 26.57 -12.15 -19.10
CA HIS A 505 26.75 -13.57 -19.41
C HIS A 505 27.75 -13.77 -20.55
N THR A 506 27.67 -13.01 -21.64
CA THR A 506 28.65 -13.12 -22.73
C THR A 506 30.05 -12.68 -22.30
N PHE A 507 30.15 -11.71 -21.39
CA PHE A 507 31.41 -11.40 -20.70
C PHE A 507 31.95 -12.60 -19.92
N GLU A 508 31.11 -13.28 -19.13
CA GLU A 508 31.48 -14.52 -18.43
C GLU A 508 31.93 -15.64 -19.39
N GLN A 509 31.29 -15.80 -20.54
CA GLN A 509 31.69 -16.78 -21.56
C GLN A 509 33.01 -16.41 -22.26
N ASP A 510 33.29 -15.12 -22.44
CA ASP A 510 34.58 -14.64 -22.97
C ASP A 510 35.73 -14.88 -21.98
N LEU A 511 35.52 -14.64 -20.68
CA LEU A 511 36.51 -14.99 -19.66
C LEU A 511 36.81 -16.50 -19.66
N LYS A 512 35.78 -17.34 -19.79
CA LYS A 512 35.93 -18.82 -19.84
C LYS A 512 36.64 -19.28 -21.12
N SER A 513 36.20 -18.81 -22.29
CA SER A 513 36.68 -19.31 -23.59
C SER A 513 38.01 -18.71 -24.05
N LYS A 514 38.28 -17.43 -23.76
CA LYS A 514 39.47 -16.70 -24.24
C LYS A 514 40.55 -16.55 -23.17
N CYS A 515 40.18 -16.57 -21.89
CA CYS A 515 41.08 -16.35 -20.75
C CYS A 515 41.14 -17.52 -19.76
N HIS A 516 40.60 -18.69 -20.11
CA HIS A 516 40.62 -19.92 -19.33
C HIS A 516 40.10 -19.80 -17.88
N TYR A 517 39.17 -18.88 -17.64
CA TYR A 517 38.49 -18.78 -16.35
C TYR A 517 37.65 -20.04 -16.09
N THR A 518 37.76 -20.65 -14.90
CA THR A 518 37.00 -21.87 -14.54
C THR A 518 35.89 -21.61 -13.52
N GLY A 519 35.83 -20.41 -12.93
CA GLY A 519 34.81 -20.03 -11.97
C GLY A 519 33.47 -19.61 -12.60
N SER A 520 32.65 -18.94 -11.80
CA SER A 520 31.38 -18.33 -12.18
C SER A 520 31.41 -16.83 -11.86
N LEU A 521 30.69 -16.02 -12.64
CA LEU A 521 30.68 -14.56 -12.46
C LEU A 521 30.24 -14.19 -11.03
N PRO A 522 31.08 -13.52 -10.22
CA PRO A 522 30.70 -13.11 -8.87
C PRO A 522 29.77 -11.89 -8.88
N TYR A 523 29.02 -11.71 -7.79
CA TYR A 523 28.23 -10.52 -7.54
C TYR A 523 28.70 -9.77 -6.29
N TRP A 524 28.42 -8.47 -6.25
CA TRP A 524 28.64 -7.60 -5.10
C TRP A 524 27.33 -7.38 -4.35
N ASP A 525 27.16 -7.95 -3.14
CA ASP A 525 25.96 -7.66 -2.35
C ASP A 525 26.11 -6.32 -1.62
N TRP A 526 25.54 -5.27 -2.23
CA TRP A 526 25.63 -3.89 -1.74
C TRP A 526 25.19 -3.73 -0.28
N GLY A 527 24.27 -4.56 0.22
CA GLY A 527 23.75 -4.45 1.58
C GLY A 527 24.82 -4.67 2.65
N LEU A 528 25.87 -5.45 2.34
CA LEU A 528 27.02 -5.68 3.22
C LEU A 528 27.97 -4.46 3.29
N ASP A 529 27.90 -3.57 2.32
CA ASP A 529 28.82 -2.44 2.14
C ASP A 529 28.15 -1.07 2.29
N ALA A 530 26.81 -1.01 2.29
CA ALA A 530 26.06 0.24 2.09
C ALA A 530 26.39 1.36 3.08
N GLU A 531 26.76 1.05 4.33
CA GLU A 531 27.17 2.07 5.31
C GLU A 531 28.56 2.64 5.07
N ASN A 532 29.53 1.81 4.66
CA ASN A 532 30.97 2.13 4.63
C ASN A 532 31.67 1.45 3.44
N PRO A 533 31.26 1.71 2.19
CA PRO A 533 31.72 0.95 1.01
C PRO A 533 33.24 1.03 0.77
N HIS A 534 33.87 2.13 1.20
CA HIS A 534 35.32 2.33 1.10
C HIS A 534 36.16 1.39 2.00
N LEU A 535 35.52 0.64 2.90
CA LEU A 535 36.16 -0.41 3.73
C LEU A 535 35.87 -1.83 3.22
N SER A 536 35.20 -1.97 2.07
CA SER A 536 34.90 -3.27 1.49
C SER A 536 36.15 -4.05 1.08
N VAL A 537 36.09 -5.38 1.18
CA VAL A 537 37.07 -6.30 0.57
C VAL A 537 37.15 -6.19 -0.96
N LEU A 538 36.20 -5.50 -1.60
CA LEU A 538 36.24 -5.13 -3.01
C LEU A 538 37.16 -3.94 -3.30
N PHE A 539 37.35 -3.05 -2.32
CA PHE A 539 37.96 -1.72 -2.50
C PHE A 539 39.20 -1.46 -1.62
N ASN A 540 39.67 -2.47 -0.89
CA ASN A 540 40.75 -2.32 0.08
C ASN A 540 42.17 -2.22 -0.53
N GLY A 541 42.35 -2.49 -1.82
CA GLY A 541 43.63 -2.39 -2.53
C GLY A 541 44.48 -3.68 -2.58
N ASP A 542 44.06 -4.77 -1.93
CA ASP A 542 44.78 -6.05 -1.96
C ASP A 542 44.84 -6.67 -3.37
N GLU A 543 45.76 -7.63 -3.59
CA GLU A 543 45.81 -8.44 -4.83
C GLU A 543 44.53 -9.26 -5.08
N TYR A 544 43.70 -9.46 -4.05
CA TYR A 544 42.41 -10.16 -4.08
C TYR A 544 41.19 -9.22 -4.13
N SER A 545 41.42 -7.93 -4.42
CA SER A 545 40.40 -6.88 -4.51
C SER A 545 40.11 -6.49 -5.96
N MET A 546 39.11 -5.63 -6.16
CA MET A 546 38.82 -4.99 -7.45
C MET A 546 39.58 -3.66 -7.62
N GLY A 547 40.71 -3.49 -6.92
CA GLY A 547 41.50 -2.26 -6.88
C GLY A 547 41.03 -1.29 -5.79
N SER A 548 41.90 -0.37 -5.36
CA SER A 548 41.60 0.59 -4.30
C SER A 548 40.54 1.65 -4.69
N ASN A 549 40.24 2.57 -3.77
CA ASN A 549 39.56 3.83 -4.08
C ASN A 549 40.46 4.73 -4.97
N GLY A 550 39.90 5.79 -5.55
CA GLY A 550 40.70 6.83 -6.17
C GLY A 550 41.52 7.61 -5.13
N VAL A 551 42.71 8.09 -5.49
CA VAL A 551 43.52 8.98 -4.64
C VAL A 551 42.66 10.14 -4.12
N PHE A 552 42.66 10.38 -2.81
CA PHE A 552 41.83 11.41 -2.18
C PHE A 552 42.20 12.83 -2.64
N ILE A 553 41.19 13.58 -3.08
CA ILE A 553 41.32 14.99 -3.47
C ILE A 553 40.56 15.87 -2.46
N PRO A 554 41.24 16.64 -1.60
CA PRO A 554 40.60 17.47 -0.59
C PRO A 554 39.87 18.68 -1.20
N ASN A 555 38.94 19.25 -0.41
CA ASN A 555 38.24 20.51 -0.70
C ASN A 555 37.54 20.57 -2.08
N ARG A 556 36.84 19.48 -2.44
CA ARG A 556 35.96 19.44 -3.61
C ARG A 556 34.52 19.82 -3.23
N ASP A 557 33.91 20.66 -4.04
CA ASP A 557 32.48 20.98 -3.95
C ASP A 557 31.59 19.86 -4.52
N PRO A 558 30.30 19.77 -4.12
CA PRO A 558 29.32 18.87 -4.73
C PRO A 558 29.22 19.06 -6.25
N VAL A 559 29.17 17.94 -6.96
CA VAL A 559 29.37 17.90 -8.42
C VAL A 559 28.02 17.90 -9.13
N TYR A 560 27.75 18.95 -9.91
CA TYR A 560 26.55 18.99 -10.77
C TYR A 560 26.69 18.03 -11.96
N TRP A 561 25.61 17.30 -12.25
CA TRP A 561 25.52 16.42 -13.42
C TRP A 561 24.44 16.94 -14.39
N PRO A 562 24.84 17.59 -15.50
CA PRO A 562 23.90 18.26 -16.41
C PRO A 562 22.80 17.35 -16.97
N SER A 563 23.13 16.12 -17.33
CA SER A 563 22.21 15.20 -18.02
C SER A 563 21.02 14.74 -17.17
N ILE A 564 21.18 14.75 -15.84
CA ILE A 564 20.09 14.42 -14.88
C ILE A 564 19.63 15.61 -14.02
N HIS A 565 20.29 16.77 -14.16
CA HIS A 565 20.00 18.01 -13.42
C HIS A 565 20.12 17.91 -11.88
N GLU A 566 20.83 16.91 -11.35
CA GLU A 566 21.05 16.70 -9.91
C GLU A 566 22.50 17.05 -9.48
N TYR A 567 22.70 17.30 -8.18
CA TYR A 567 24.03 17.48 -7.57
C TYR A 567 24.43 16.22 -6.80
N LEU A 568 25.60 15.67 -7.11
CA LEU A 568 26.18 14.55 -6.37
C LEU A 568 27.05 15.06 -5.21
N PRO A 569 26.92 14.49 -3.99
CA PRO A 569 27.90 14.74 -2.93
C PRO A 569 29.26 14.17 -3.33
N VAL A 570 30.35 14.72 -2.81
CA VAL A 570 31.70 14.18 -3.02
C VAL A 570 31.92 12.88 -2.22
N GLY A 571 32.66 11.94 -2.80
CA GLY A 571 33.08 10.71 -2.13
C GLY A 571 34.36 10.88 -1.31
N THR A 572 34.97 9.76 -0.96
CA THR A 572 36.23 9.70 -0.19
C THR A 572 37.49 9.58 -1.07
N GLY A 573 37.37 9.83 -2.39
CA GLY A 573 38.45 9.65 -3.37
C GLY A 573 38.59 10.82 -4.33
N GLY A 574 38.50 10.54 -5.63
CA GLY A 574 38.50 11.55 -6.72
C GLY A 574 39.56 11.33 -7.79
N GLY A 575 40.70 10.73 -7.43
CA GLY A 575 41.84 10.47 -8.31
C GLY A 575 41.80 9.13 -9.04
N CYS A 576 42.93 8.76 -9.65
CA CYS A 576 43.14 7.42 -10.18
C CYS A 576 43.13 6.37 -9.04
N VAL A 577 42.71 5.15 -9.33
CA VAL A 577 42.96 3.98 -8.47
C VAL A 577 44.47 3.76 -8.38
N TYR A 578 44.99 3.52 -7.18
CA TYR A 578 46.44 3.53 -6.90
C TYR A 578 47.01 2.17 -6.45
N GLU A 579 46.15 1.26 -5.98
CA GLU A 579 46.53 -0.07 -5.47
C GLU A 579 45.61 -1.18 -6.03
N GLY A 580 46.04 -2.43 -5.89
CA GLY A 580 45.34 -3.62 -6.38
C GLY A 580 45.47 -3.88 -7.90
N PRO A 581 44.80 -4.92 -8.43
CA PRO A 581 45.06 -5.48 -9.77
C PRO A 581 44.84 -4.51 -10.95
N PHE A 582 44.00 -3.50 -10.77
CA PHE A 582 43.60 -2.54 -11.82
C PHE A 582 44.24 -1.15 -11.67
N SER A 583 45.20 -0.98 -10.76
CA SER A 583 45.97 0.28 -10.58
C SER A 583 46.66 0.76 -11.86
N ASN A 584 47.22 -0.16 -12.65
CA ASN A 584 47.86 0.12 -13.95
C ASN A 584 46.91 -0.03 -15.16
N TYR A 585 45.59 -0.13 -14.94
CA TYR A 585 44.62 -0.26 -16.04
C TYR A 585 44.27 1.10 -16.65
N THR A 586 44.31 1.15 -17.98
CA THR A 586 44.01 2.33 -18.79
C THR A 586 42.74 2.09 -19.60
N ILE A 587 41.75 2.97 -19.44
CA ILE A 587 40.49 2.97 -20.19
C ILE A 587 40.72 3.79 -21.47
N ASN A 588 40.38 3.22 -22.63
CA ASN A 588 40.73 3.78 -23.93
C ASN A 588 39.70 4.75 -24.56
N MET A 589 38.52 4.89 -23.94
CA MET A 589 37.38 5.69 -24.40
C MET A 589 36.68 6.39 -23.23
N GLY A 590 35.94 7.47 -23.54
CA GLY A 590 35.24 8.29 -22.54
C GLY A 590 36.16 9.31 -21.86
N PRO A 591 35.62 10.14 -20.94
CA PRO A 591 34.26 10.12 -20.43
C PRO A 591 33.21 10.65 -21.44
N ILE A 592 31.99 10.16 -21.31
CA ILE A 592 30.83 10.41 -22.19
C ILE A 592 29.76 11.22 -21.45
N ASP A 593 29.34 10.77 -20.26
CA ASP A 593 28.31 11.42 -19.43
C ASP A 593 28.57 11.18 -17.93
N GLY A 594 29.80 11.46 -17.49
CA GLY A 594 30.18 11.41 -16.07
C GLY A 594 30.04 12.77 -15.37
N ALA A 595 29.47 12.77 -14.17
CA ALA A 595 29.28 13.98 -13.36
C ALA A 595 30.60 14.73 -13.12
N GLY A 596 30.63 16.03 -13.44
CA GLY A 596 31.81 16.89 -13.29
C GLY A 596 32.98 16.57 -14.25
N GLN A 597 32.82 15.61 -15.16
CA GLN A 597 33.79 15.34 -16.21
C GLN A 597 33.47 16.18 -17.45
N LYS A 598 34.51 16.56 -18.20
CA LYS A 598 34.33 17.16 -19.52
C LYS A 598 34.22 16.01 -20.55
N PRO A 599 33.09 15.87 -21.28
CA PRO A 599 32.93 14.80 -22.25
C PRO A 599 33.89 14.94 -23.43
N VAL A 600 34.28 13.81 -24.02
CA VAL A 600 35.10 13.74 -25.25
C VAL A 600 34.38 14.33 -26.46
N SER A 601 35.13 14.70 -27.51
CA SER A 601 34.55 15.34 -28.69
C SER A 601 33.75 14.38 -29.57
N TYR A 602 34.18 13.11 -29.58
CA TYR A 602 33.52 12.01 -30.28
C TYR A 602 33.46 10.77 -29.38
N ARG A 603 32.31 10.09 -29.32
CA ARG A 603 32.05 9.04 -28.31
C ARG A 603 33.01 7.84 -28.35
N PHE A 604 33.63 7.58 -29.49
CA PHE A 604 34.59 6.48 -29.68
C PHE A 604 36.00 6.99 -30.01
N GLU A 605 36.29 8.25 -29.68
CA GLU A 605 37.62 8.86 -29.74
C GLU A 605 38.59 8.08 -28.83
N HIS A 606 39.83 7.85 -29.29
CA HIS A 606 40.83 7.20 -28.45
C HIS A 606 41.38 8.20 -27.42
N HIS A 607 40.95 8.04 -26.17
CA HIS A 607 41.29 8.91 -25.06
C HIS A 607 41.78 8.06 -23.88
N PRO A 608 43.07 7.63 -23.89
CA PRO A 608 43.63 6.75 -22.87
C PRO A 608 43.77 7.49 -21.53
N HIS A 609 43.12 6.98 -20.48
CA HIS A 609 43.14 7.56 -19.15
C HIS A 609 43.02 6.51 -18.03
N CYS A 610 43.48 6.84 -16.82
CA CYS A 610 43.42 5.93 -15.67
C CYS A 610 41.98 5.65 -15.23
N LEU A 611 41.75 4.44 -14.67
CA LEU A 611 40.54 4.16 -13.89
C LEU A 611 40.47 5.11 -12.67
N LYS A 612 39.35 5.83 -12.52
CA LYS A 612 39.11 6.77 -11.41
C LYS A 612 37.85 6.38 -10.63
N ARG A 613 37.92 6.54 -9.30
CA ARG A 613 36.81 6.26 -8.38
C ARG A 613 36.68 7.36 -7.32
N ASP A 614 35.47 7.49 -6.78
CA ASP A 614 35.15 8.45 -5.72
C ASP A 614 34.08 7.84 -4.82
N ILE A 615 34.46 6.76 -4.12
CA ILE A 615 33.53 5.90 -3.39
C ILE A 615 32.72 6.72 -2.37
N ASN A 616 31.40 6.56 -2.37
CA ASN A 616 30.48 7.51 -1.77
C ASN A 616 29.51 6.86 -0.76
N PRO A 617 29.88 6.83 0.55
CA PRO A 617 29.05 6.26 1.61
C PRO A 617 27.66 6.93 1.75
N THR A 618 27.52 8.20 1.36
CA THR A 618 26.26 8.93 1.45
C THR A 618 25.27 8.41 0.41
N VAL A 619 25.72 8.23 -0.82
CA VAL A 619 24.91 7.65 -1.90
C VAL A 619 24.52 6.22 -1.58
N THR A 620 25.48 5.36 -1.18
CA THR A 620 25.19 3.94 -0.93
C THR A 620 24.19 3.73 0.20
N ARG A 621 24.37 4.43 1.32
CA ARG A 621 23.47 4.37 2.49
C ARG A 621 22.07 4.89 2.18
N SER A 622 21.92 5.75 1.17
CA SER A 622 20.65 6.31 0.74
C SER A 622 19.89 5.45 -0.29
N SER A 623 20.47 4.40 -0.88
CA SER A 623 19.82 3.69 -1.99
C SER A 623 20.15 2.20 -2.20
N VAL A 624 21.18 1.62 -1.55
CA VAL A 624 21.54 0.20 -1.74
C VAL A 624 21.67 -0.60 -0.43
N THR A 625 20.98 -0.16 0.63
CA THR A 625 20.90 -0.93 1.88
C THR A 625 20.07 -2.21 1.70
N PHE A 626 20.22 -3.20 2.59
CA PHE A 626 19.35 -4.38 2.60
C PHE A 626 17.85 -4.03 2.67
N ARG A 627 17.50 -2.93 3.35
CA ARG A 627 16.13 -2.40 3.37
C ARG A 627 15.67 -1.98 1.98
N HIS A 628 16.42 -1.12 1.29
CA HIS A 628 16.08 -0.67 -0.06
C HIS A 628 15.95 -1.82 -1.07
N ILE A 629 16.86 -2.80 -0.99
CA ILE A 629 16.82 -3.99 -1.87
C ILE A 629 15.59 -4.86 -1.56
N THR A 630 15.28 -5.08 -0.27
CA THR A 630 14.13 -5.89 0.15
C THR A 630 12.81 -5.20 -0.17
N GLU A 631 12.68 -3.90 0.12
CA GLU A 631 11.51 -3.09 -0.21
C GLU A 631 11.26 -3.05 -1.73
N LEU A 632 12.31 -2.99 -2.56
CA LEU A 632 12.18 -3.07 -4.03
C LEU A 632 11.62 -4.41 -4.51
N ILE A 633 12.01 -5.53 -3.89
CA ILE A 633 11.52 -6.86 -4.26
C ILE A 633 10.08 -7.11 -3.78
N LEU A 634 9.69 -6.50 -2.64
CA LEU A 634 8.44 -6.77 -1.95
C LEU A 634 7.31 -5.77 -2.19
N SER A 635 7.60 -4.53 -2.62
CA SER A 635 6.61 -3.46 -2.73
C SER A 635 6.00 -3.30 -4.14
N TYR A 636 6.56 -3.99 -5.14
CA TYR A 636 6.22 -3.79 -6.56
C TYR A 636 5.99 -5.14 -7.23
N ASP A 637 4.72 -5.52 -7.44
CA ASP A 637 4.35 -6.80 -8.06
C ASP A 637 4.49 -6.82 -9.59
N THR A 638 4.56 -5.65 -10.22
CA THR A 638 4.61 -5.47 -11.67
C THR A 638 5.97 -4.96 -12.15
N ILE A 639 6.36 -5.40 -13.35
CA ILE A 639 7.69 -5.17 -13.91
C ILE A 639 8.00 -3.68 -14.19
N ASP A 640 6.98 -2.88 -14.50
CA ASP A 640 7.07 -1.44 -14.75
C ASP A 640 7.57 -0.67 -13.52
N TRP A 641 6.93 -0.88 -12.36
CA TRP A 641 7.33 -0.31 -11.09
C TRP A 641 8.67 -0.89 -10.60
N PHE A 642 8.87 -2.21 -10.73
CA PHE A 642 10.11 -2.86 -10.31
C PHE A 642 11.32 -2.28 -11.06
N GLN A 643 11.31 -2.28 -12.39
CA GLN A 643 12.44 -1.78 -13.18
C GLN A 643 12.54 -0.24 -13.15
N GLY A 644 11.41 0.47 -13.00
CA GLY A 644 11.37 1.93 -12.90
C GLY A 644 12.00 2.45 -11.61
N VAL A 645 11.62 1.88 -10.46
CA VAL A 645 12.20 2.25 -9.15
C VAL A 645 13.66 1.77 -9.05
N MET A 646 13.99 0.60 -9.61
CA MET A 646 15.38 0.09 -9.68
C MET A 646 16.33 1.09 -10.37
N GLN A 647 15.92 1.63 -11.52
CA GLN A 647 16.72 2.54 -12.37
C GLN A 647 16.61 4.02 -11.97
N ARG A 648 15.75 4.37 -11.00
CA ARG A 648 15.36 5.75 -10.70
C ARG A 648 14.84 6.46 -11.97
N ASP A 649 13.83 5.85 -12.58
CA ASP A 649 13.06 6.43 -13.68
C ASP A 649 12.20 7.60 -13.17
N PRO A 650 12.23 8.80 -13.81
CA PRO A 650 11.40 9.93 -13.44
C PRO A 650 9.89 9.62 -13.41
N ARG A 651 9.42 8.65 -14.22
CA ARG A 651 8.02 8.21 -14.28
C ARG A 651 7.57 7.49 -13.00
N PHE A 652 8.52 6.91 -12.25
CA PHE A 652 8.27 6.07 -11.06
C PHE A 652 9.05 6.61 -9.83
N SER A 653 8.97 7.93 -9.61
CA SER A 653 9.76 8.64 -8.60
C SER A 653 9.27 8.40 -7.15
N VAL A 654 10.08 7.68 -6.34
CA VAL A 654 9.78 7.38 -4.93
C VAL A 654 10.71 8.16 -3.99
N PRO A 655 10.21 9.08 -3.13
CA PRO A 655 11.06 9.97 -2.32
C PRO A 655 12.00 9.31 -1.31
N SER A 656 11.75 8.05 -0.90
CA SER A 656 12.61 7.31 0.04
C SER A 656 13.82 6.63 -0.62
N VAL A 657 13.91 6.63 -1.95
CA VAL A 657 14.97 5.94 -2.72
C VAL A 657 15.56 6.88 -3.78
N PRO A 658 16.31 7.92 -3.39
CA PRO A 658 16.71 9.04 -4.26
C PRO A 658 17.47 8.63 -5.53
N TYR A 659 18.26 7.55 -5.51
CA TYR A 659 19.05 7.11 -6.66
C TYR A 659 18.62 5.74 -7.24
N GLY A 660 17.71 5.01 -6.60
CA GLY A 660 17.42 3.61 -6.96
C GLY A 660 18.63 2.67 -6.74
N VAL A 661 18.44 1.35 -6.80
CA VAL A 661 19.55 0.42 -6.52
C VAL A 661 20.60 0.37 -7.65
N HIS A 662 20.19 0.59 -8.91
CA HIS A 662 21.08 0.60 -10.08
C HIS A 662 21.99 1.83 -10.08
N ARG A 663 21.41 3.02 -10.29
CA ARG A 663 22.15 4.29 -10.26
C ARG A 663 22.80 4.53 -8.88
N GLY A 664 22.20 4.08 -7.78
CA GLY A 664 22.84 4.13 -6.44
C GLY A 664 24.11 3.28 -6.33
N GLY A 665 24.16 2.10 -6.96
CA GLY A 665 25.36 1.26 -7.00
C GLY A 665 26.46 1.83 -7.90
N HIS A 666 26.08 2.34 -9.09
CA HIS A 666 26.97 3.04 -10.02
C HIS A 666 27.61 4.28 -9.40
N VAL A 667 26.77 5.22 -8.96
CA VAL A 667 27.22 6.50 -8.37
C VAL A 667 27.88 6.29 -7.00
N GLY A 668 27.57 5.19 -6.30
CA GLY A 668 28.23 4.78 -5.06
C GLY A 668 29.71 4.43 -5.19
N VAL A 669 30.17 3.99 -6.38
CA VAL A 669 31.60 3.80 -6.71
C VAL A 669 32.21 5.07 -7.32
N GLY A 670 31.40 5.81 -8.08
CA GLY A 670 31.71 7.16 -8.55
C GLY A 670 32.61 7.23 -9.79
N ILE A 671 32.71 8.45 -10.34
CA ILE A 671 33.45 8.82 -11.55
C ILE A 671 33.20 7.87 -12.73
N VAL A 672 34.03 6.85 -12.96
CA VAL A 672 33.90 5.95 -14.13
C VAL A 672 32.61 5.14 -14.06
N MET A 673 32.31 4.51 -12.91
CA MET A 673 31.01 3.88 -12.69
C MET A 673 29.85 4.89 -12.69
N GLY A 674 30.14 6.17 -12.41
CA GLY A 674 29.17 7.25 -12.50
C GLY A 674 28.84 7.71 -13.93
N ASP A 675 29.63 7.31 -14.94
CA ASP A 675 29.34 7.63 -16.34
C ASP A 675 28.28 6.66 -16.89
N ALA A 676 27.08 7.18 -17.18
CA ALA A 676 25.94 6.36 -17.58
C ALA A 676 26.20 5.54 -18.86
N ALA A 677 27.08 6.02 -19.75
CA ALA A 677 27.50 5.29 -20.95
C ALA A 677 28.85 4.59 -20.78
N GLY A 678 29.79 5.22 -20.05
CA GLY A 678 31.16 4.75 -19.85
C GLY A 678 31.36 3.70 -18.74
N SER A 679 30.34 3.41 -17.92
CA SER A 679 30.47 2.59 -16.70
C SER A 679 31.10 1.18 -16.85
N PRO A 680 30.96 0.43 -17.97
CA PRO A 680 31.73 -0.81 -18.17
C PRO A 680 33.25 -0.64 -18.20
N GLY A 681 33.73 0.60 -18.27
CA GLY A 681 35.14 0.96 -18.11
C GLY A 681 35.69 0.69 -16.71
N ASP A 682 34.84 0.49 -15.69
CA ASP A 682 35.26 -0.08 -14.40
C ASP A 682 34.88 -1.58 -14.34
N PRO A 683 35.83 -2.49 -14.07
CA PRO A 683 35.55 -3.91 -13.83
C PRO A 683 34.47 -4.19 -12.76
N MET A 684 34.19 -3.26 -11.85
CA MET A 684 33.07 -3.33 -10.90
C MET A 684 31.69 -3.39 -11.56
N PHE A 685 31.56 -2.91 -12.81
CA PHE A 685 30.30 -2.93 -13.56
C PHE A 685 29.67 -4.32 -13.58
N TYR A 686 30.49 -5.35 -13.85
CA TYR A 686 30.02 -6.73 -14.00
C TYR A 686 29.56 -7.34 -12.67
N LEU A 687 30.20 -6.98 -11.54
CA LEU A 687 29.79 -7.42 -10.20
C LEU A 687 28.53 -6.68 -9.72
N HIS A 688 28.39 -5.40 -10.06
CA HIS A 688 27.17 -4.62 -9.81
C HIS A 688 26.00 -5.18 -10.62
N HIS A 689 26.15 -5.37 -11.94
CA HIS A 689 25.09 -5.92 -12.78
C HIS A 689 24.79 -7.39 -12.51
N ALA A 690 25.75 -8.18 -12.00
CA ALA A 690 25.47 -9.51 -11.47
C ALA A 690 24.55 -9.48 -10.23
N GLN A 691 24.61 -8.44 -9.38
CA GLN A 691 23.66 -8.24 -8.28
C GLN A 691 22.32 -7.65 -8.78
N ILE A 692 22.30 -6.81 -9.83
CA ILE A 692 21.05 -6.39 -10.50
C ILE A 692 20.30 -7.60 -11.05
N ASP A 693 20.99 -8.48 -11.78
CA ASP A 693 20.43 -9.73 -12.29
C ASP A 693 20.00 -10.67 -11.14
N ARG A 694 20.76 -10.75 -10.04
CA ARG A 694 20.33 -11.48 -8.84
C ARG A 694 19.02 -10.92 -8.27
N VAL A 695 18.92 -9.60 -8.06
CA VAL A 695 17.71 -8.95 -7.52
C VAL A 695 16.49 -9.16 -8.43
N TRP A 696 16.67 -9.08 -9.76
CA TRP A 696 15.63 -9.42 -10.72
C TRP A 696 15.25 -10.91 -10.70
N THR A 697 16.24 -11.81 -10.67
CA THR A 697 16.03 -13.26 -10.58
C THR A 697 15.27 -13.64 -9.32
N ILE A 698 15.58 -13.01 -8.17
CA ILE A 698 14.82 -13.19 -6.93
C ILE A 698 13.36 -12.75 -7.14
N TRP A 699 13.13 -11.54 -7.66
CA TRP A 699 11.80 -11.01 -7.91
C TRP A 699 10.97 -11.88 -8.88
N GLN A 700 11.58 -12.38 -9.96
CA GLN A 700 10.96 -13.34 -10.89
C GLN A 700 10.62 -14.67 -10.21
N GLY A 701 11.43 -15.12 -9.25
CA GLY A 701 11.24 -16.40 -8.56
C GLY A 701 10.17 -16.41 -7.48
N LEU A 702 9.72 -15.26 -6.97
CA LEU A 702 8.64 -15.23 -5.96
C LEU A 702 7.27 -15.61 -6.56
N ASP A 703 7.00 -15.18 -7.80
CA ASP A 703 5.82 -15.58 -8.59
C ASP A 703 6.24 -15.85 -10.04
N PRO A 704 6.78 -17.05 -10.35
CA PRO A 704 7.29 -17.35 -11.69
C PRO A 704 6.20 -17.32 -12.77
N ASP A 705 4.97 -17.70 -12.43
CA ASP A 705 3.88 -17.83 -13.40
C ASP A 705 3.43 -16.48 -13.95
N LYS A 706 3.45 -15.42 -13.12
CA LYS A 706 3.17 -14.05 -13.58
C LYS A 706 4.44 -13.29 -14.01
N ARG A 707 5.57 -13.47 -13.30
CA ARG A 707 6.73 -12.58 -13.40
C ARG A 707 7.83 -13.04 -14.35
N ARG A 708 7.91 -14.33 -14.72
CA ARG A 708 9.00 -14.84 -15.58
C ARG A 708 9.06 -14.16 -16.94
N HIS A 709 7.92 -14.01 -17.62
CA HIS A 709 7.85 -13.41 -18.96
C HIS A 709 7.23 -12.00 -18.96
N ALA A 710 7.20 -11.32 -17.80
CA ALA A 710 6.71 -9.96 -17.69
C ALA A 710 7.71 -8.97 -18.33
N ILE A 711 7.21 -8.11 -19.24
CA ILE A 711 7.96 -7.03 -19.89
C ILE A 711 7.08 -5.77 -19.95
N TRP A 712 7.71 -4.58 -19.94
CA TRP A 712 7.01 -3.29 -20.07
C TRP A 712 7.95 -2.22 -20.61
N GLY A 713 7.45 -1.35 -21.50
CA GLY A 713 8.18 -0.22 -22.08
C GLY A 713 8.47 -0.37 -23.58
N THR A 714 9.24 0.55 -24.11
CA THR A 714 9.57 0.68 -25.55
C THR A 714 11.09 0.55 -25.78
N HIS A 715 11.54 0.66 -27.03
CA HIS A 715 12.96 0.53 -27.42
C HIS A 715 13.82 1.76 -27.06
N THR A 716 13.24 2.86 -26.59
CA THR A 716 13.92 4.15 -26.44
C THR A 716 13.86 4.68 -25.01
N ILE A 717 14.97 5.23 -24.53
CA ILE A 717 15.08 5.85 -23.20
C ILE A 717 13.96 6.88 -22.99
N LEU A 718 13.18 6.69 -21.93
CA LEU A 718 11.98 7.50 -21.61
C LEU A 718 10.97 7.64 -22.77
N ASP A 719 10.90 6.65 -23.67
CA ASP A 719 10.12 6.69 -24.91
C ASP A 719 10.43 7.93 -25.77
N THR A 720 11.72 8.30 -25.86
CA THR A 720 12.19 9.50 -26.56
C THR A 720 13.29 9.15 -27.59
N PRO A 721 13.02 9.24 -28.91
CA PRO A 721 11.72 9.48 -29.54
C PRO A 721 10.75 8.29 -29.32
N PRO A 722 9.42 8.51 -29.41
CA PRO A 722 8.45 7.44 -29.16
C PRO A 722 8.61 6.24 -30.09
N THR A 723 8.61 5.03 -29.52
CA THR A 723 8.67 3.76 -30.26
C THR A 723 7.55 2.81 -29.85
N ALA A 724 7.45 1.65 -30.51
CA ALA A 724 6.47 0.63 -30.14
C ALA A 724 6.83 -0.02 -28.79
N ASN A 725 5.83 -0.51 -28.05
CA ASN A 725 6.06 -1.41 -26.93
C ASN A 725 6.76 -2.67 -27.43
N MET A 726 7.83 -3.07 -26.75
CA MET A 726 8.58 -4.28 -27.13
C MET A 726 7.79 -5.56 -26.85
N THR A 727 8.10 -6.59 -27.62
CA THR A 727 7.48 -7.93 -27.52
C THR A 727 8.54 -9.03 -27.38
N LEU A 728 8.15 -10.15 -26.77
CA LEU A 728 9.07 -11.27 -26.51
C LEU A 728 9.67 -11.91 -27.78
N ASP A 729 9.06 -11.70 -28.95
CA ASP A 729 9.50 -12.31 -30.22
C ASP A 729 10.48 -11.44 -31.04
N GLU A 730 10.82 -10.25 -30.54
CA GLU A 730 11.85 -9.37 -31.11
C GLU A 730 13.28 -9.87 -30.85
N MET A 731 14.20 -9.45 -31.74
CA MET A 731 15.64 -9.68 -31.62
C MET A 731 16.28 -8.50 -30.89
N ILE A 732 16.99 -8.77 -29.80
CA ILE A 732 17.80 -7.79 -29.08
C ILE A 732 19.22 -7.81 -29.64
N HIS A 733 19.80 -6.63 -29.86
CA HIS A 733 21.12 -6.46 -30.47
C HIS A 733 22.20 -6.13 -29.43
N PHE A 734 23.38 -6.76 -29.60
CA PHE A 734 24.50 -6.68 -28.65
C PHE A 734 25.80 -6.13 -29.28
N GLY A 735 25.69 -5.35 -30.35
CA GLY A 735 26.80 -4.61 -30.97
C GLY A 735 27.99 -5.50 -31.34
N PHE A 736 29.13 -5.29 -30.68
CA PHE A 736 30.33 -6.11 -30.82
C PHE A 736 30.45 -7.19 -29.74
N ALA A 737 29.69 -7.09 -28.65
CA ALA A 737 29.76 -8.04 -27.54
C ALA A 737 29.25 -9.43 -27.95
N ALA A 738 28.10 -9.51 -28.62
CA ALA A 738 27.45 -10.78 -28.99
C ALA A 738 26.59 -10.68 -30.26
N GLU A 739 26.22 -11.84 -30.81
CA GLU A 739 25.19 -11.96 -31.85
C GLU A 739 23.79 -11.60 -31.30
N PRO A 740 22.82 -11.22 -32.15
CA PRO A 740 21.45 -10.93 -31.71
C PRO A 740 20.71 -12.17 -31.20
N VAL A 741 19.95 -12.03 -30.12
CA VAL A 741 19.16 -13.11 -29.49
C VAL A 741 17.71 -12.67 -29.29
N LYS A 742 16.75 -13.60 -29.31
CA LYS A 742 15.34 -13.28 -29.04
C LYS A 742 15.12 -12.88 -27.58
N PHE A 743 14.29 -11.88 -27.35
CA PHE A 743 13.94 -11.40 -26.01
C PHE A 743 13.38 -12.53 -25.12
N ARG A 744 12.47 -13.37 -25.65
CA ARG A 744 11.90 -14.55 -24.98
C ARG A 744 12.97 -15.46 -24.33
N ASP A 745 14.08 -15.67 -25.02
CA ASP A 745 15.11 -16.64 -24.65
C ASP A 745 16.04 -16.08 -23.54
N LEU A 746 15.94 -14.78 -23.22
CA LEU A 746 16.73 -14.11 -22.18
C LEU A 746 15.99 -13.97 -20.82
N MET A 747 14.72 -14.39 -20.76
CA MET A 747 13.85 -14.14 -19.61
C MET A 747 14.11 -15.05 -18.40
N ASP A 748 14.89 -16.12 -18.53
CA ASP A 748 15.01 -17.19 -17.52
C ASP A 748 16.46 -17.71 -17.40
N THR A 749 17.06 -17.69 -16.20
CA THR A 749 18.48 -18.05 -16.00
C THR A 749 18.80 -19.55 -16.11
N LEU A 750 17.79 -20.41 -16.23
CA LEU A 750 17.91 -21.86 -16.42
C LEU A 750 17.18 -22.32 -17.70
N ASP A 751 17.15 -21.49 -18.74
CA ASP A 751 16.73 -21.87 -20.10
C ASP A 751 17.44 -21.02 -21.17
N GLY A 752 17.20 -21.31 -22.45
CA GLY A 752 17.79 -20.58 -23.57
C GLY A 752 19.33 -20.70 -23.59
N PRO A 753 20.08 -19.59 -23.64
CA PRO A 753 21.54 -19.60 -23.53
C PRO A 753 22.04 -19.77 -22.08
N PHE A 754 21.14 -19.73 -21.08
CA PHE A 754 21.50 -19.65 -19.66
C PHE A 754 21.37 -20.98 -18.92
N CYS A 755 22.31 -21.23 -18.02
CA CYS A 755 22.25 -22.35 -17.08
C CYS A 755 22.98 -22.00 -15.78
N TYR A 756 22.44 -21.03 -15.04
CA TYR A 756 22.98 -20.59 -13.75
C TYR A 756 21.91 -20.15 -12.75
N TYR A 757 22.27 -20.14 -11.46
CA TYR A 757 21.49 -19.52 -10.39
C TYR A 757 22.42 -18.85 -9.36
N TYR A 758 21.87 -18.18 -8.36
CA TYR A 758 22.59 -17.40 -7.34
C TYR A 758 22.56 -18.06 -5.95
N SER A 759 23.54 -17.75 -5.09
CA SER A 759 23.52 -18.06 -3.64
C SER A 759 22.60 -17.16 -2.81
#